data_AF-A0A1Y2NYF3-F1
#
_entry.id   AF-A0A1Y2NYF3-F1
#
_cell.length_a   1.000
_cell.length_b   1.000
_cell.length_c   1.000
_cell.angle_alpha   90.00
_cell.angle_beta   90.00
_cell.angle_gamma   90.00
#
_symmetry.space_group_name_H-M   'P 1'
#
loop_
_entity.id
_entity.type
_entity.pdbx_description
1 polymer ?
#
loop_
_entity_poly.entity_id
_entity_poly.type
_entity_poly.pdbx_seq_one_letter_code
_entity_poly.pdbx_strand_id
1 'polypeptide(L)'
;MKISFLIHTVYGIGGTIRTTLNLAEELADQHEVEIVSVFRHRDIPLFTIDPRITVVPLVDTRPASPTCEKEHPDQLAPAAFFPRTEARYKEYSRLTDERVRAHYARSDADVVIGTRPGLVAYVAQFAPDGAVLIGQEHMTHNHHKPALREEMRPHLEALDAFVTVSEGDAQVWREQMKLPGTRVLSIPNSVPEPMVAPSDQSGTTVVAAGRLSSEKQYDVLIRAFAQVVAVRPEWTLRICGWGTERDRLRRRIENLGLHDHVLLMGPRSPIEPEWVKGAIAASTSRHESFGMTLVESMRCGVPMVSTDCDYGPREIIKDGEDGLLVPVGDADAVAAALLRLIEDEGLRRRMGEAARRNARRFDPPVIARRYADLFAELGAGGRARPRPVPAATATAGAETRPAAAGAPDGARGHGDAPGDAPGDAYGNALGDVHGDVHGGATAGPDESAREHPADAGEQRPGPENLAPENPVPEDPGPENPAPGDPAHEDPAPVADCVAEADGSLTVTVISPPALAARPGGLRLVAVLQGRGGNQSGEPVERTYAFRPDATLTIPAGADLPEGNWVCHVEQPATGARTPLTARAVDQRGSLRPADRMAPGDGVRHLVPYRRPPRHLLELRSWVRPVHAEAGAVGLTRDHATVTGRLLGPATDRADRPELVLRRYDSHEEVAVPGTWLPGDRFRVDLPWEELAGRRRREQDTWALWLRYAPDRAPVKVARLLDDIVAKADVFAYRPVRRHRRRPLLPARRLLRALRRQPQLMVELTLRHDGHNALYVKVTDA
;
A
#
# COMPACT_ATOMS: atom_id res chain seq x y z
N MET A 1 -0.61 11.43 34.07
CA MET A 1 -1.06 10.03 33.99
C MET A 1 -0.18 9.31 33.00
N LYS A 2 0.01 8.01 33.20
CA LYS A 2 0.60 7.09 32.24
C LYS A 2 -0.50 6.32 31.51
N ILE A 3 -0.50 6.38 30.18
CA ILE A 3 -1.50 5.78 29.31
C ILE A 3 -0.83 4.70 28.46
N SER A 4 -1.34 3.47 28.54
CA SER A 4 -0.81 2.31 27.83
C SER A 4 -1.80 1.83 26.77
N PHE A 5 -1.41 1.90 25.49
CA PHE A 5 -2.15 1.31 24.38
C PHE A 5 -1.66 -0.10 24.08
N LEU A 6 -2.53 -1.10 24.14
CA LEU A 6 -2.24 -2.46 23.72
C LEU A 6 -2.70 -2.70 22.29
N ILE A 7 -1.74 -2.91 21.38
CA ILE A 7 -2.02 -3.14 19.96
C ILE A 7 -1.34 -4.40 19.43
N HIS A 8 -1.93 -4.97 18.37
CA HIS A 8 -1.41 -6.19 17.74
C HIS A 8 0.00 -5.95 17.18
N THR A 9 0.21 -4.84 16.47
CA THR A 9 1.52 -4.42 16.00
C THR A 9 1.50 -2.93 15.60
N VAL A 10 2.59 -2.19 15.86
CA VAL A 10 2.79 -0.83 15.30
C VAL A 10 3.50 -0.83 13.93
N TYR A 11 4.05 -1.98 13.52
CA TYR A 11 4.98 -2.07 12.39
C TYR A 11 4.30 -2.30 11.02
N GLY A 12 2.97 -2.30 10.98
CA GLY A 12 2.15 -2.53 9.79
C GLY A 12 1.48 -1.28 9.23
N ILE A 13 0.73 -1.44 8.14
CA ILE A 13 -0.22 -0.43 7.63
C ILE A 13 -1.63 -0.90 8.01
N GLY A 14 -2.38 -0.07 8.72
CA GLY A 14 -3.77 -0.37 9.08
C GLY A 14 -4.49 0.82 9.72
N GLY A 15 -5.82 0.82 9.62
CA GLY A 15 -6.67 1.86 10.20
C GLY A 15 -6.47 1.99 11.71
N THR A 16 -6.58 0.88 12.46
CA THR A 16 -6.35 0.84 13.91
C THR A 16 -4.97 1.36 14.33
N ILE A 17 -3.92 1.04 13.56
CA ILE A 17 -2.56 1.53 13.86
C ILE A 17 -2.54 3.06 13.71
N ARG A 18 -3.07 3.58 12.60
CA ARG A 18 -3.13 5.03 12.34
C ARG A 18 -3.97 5.75 13.41
N THR A 19 -5.14 5.25 13.75
CA THR A 19 -6.03 5.90 14.73
C THR A 19 -5.45 5.87 16.14
N THR A 20 -4.76 4.78 16.51
CA THR A 20 -4.03 4.72 17.78
C THR A 20 -2.91 5.75 17.82
N LEU A 21 -2.10 5.85 16.76
CA LEU A 21 -1.01 6.83 16.69
C LEU A 21 -1.53 8.27 16.75
N ASN A 22 -2.58 8.61 15.99
CA ASN A 22 -3.16 9.95 16.00
C ASN A 22 -3.65 10.37 17.40
N LEU A 23 -4.25 9.45 18.14
CA LEU A 23 -4.72 9.72 19.52
C LEU A 23 -3.56 9.75 20.51
N ALA A 24 -2.62 8.81 20.40
CA ALA A 24 -1.45 8.72 21.28
C ALA A 24 -0.55 9.96 21.18
N GLU A 25 -0.33 10.47 19.96
CA GLU A 25 0.45 11.68 19.70
C GLU A 25 -0.15 12.90 20.38
N GLU A 26 -1.47 13.11 20.25
CA GLU A 26 -2.15 14.22 20.91
C GLU A 26 -2.16 14.07 22.44
N LEU A 27 -2.36 12.85 22.96
CA LEU A 27 -2.33 12.62 24.41
C LEU A 27 -0.93 12.81 25.01
N ALA A 28 0.13 12.60 24.22
CA ALA A 28 1.52 12.80 24.64
C ALA A 28 1.87 14.28 24.89
N ASP A 29 0.98 15.24 24.57
CA ASP A 29 1.13 16.64 24.96
C ASP A 29 0.97 16.84 26.48
N GLN A 30 0.21 15.98 27.16
CA GLN A 30 -0.16 16.15 28.58
C GLN A 30 0.10 14.91 29.44
N HIS A 31 0.43 13.77 28.83
CA HIS A 31 0.53 12.48 29.50
C HIS A 31 1.78 11.71 29.06
N GLU A 32 2.24 10.80 29.92
CA GLU A 32 3.21 9.78 29.51
C GLU A 32 2.44 8.73 28.71
N VAL A 33 2.87 8.46 27.47
CA VAL A 33 2.17 7.53 26.58
C VAL A 33 3.11 6.43 26.13
N GLU A 34 2.65 5.18 26.29
CA GLU A 34 3.31 4.00 25.73
C GLU A 34 2.38 3.25 24.77
N ILE A 35 2.98 2.67 23.73
CA ILE A 35 2.33 1.73 22.80
C ILE A 35 3.00 0.37 22.96
N VAL A 36 2.28 -0.55 23.57
CA VAL A 36 2.65 -1.95 23.75
C VAL A 36 2.25 -2.73 22.51
N SER A 37 3.24 -3.07 21.68
CA SER A 37 3.07 -3.77 20.42
C SER A 37 3.32 -5.26 20.63
N VAL A 38 2.30 -6.11 20.53
CA VAL A 38 2.47 -7.57 20.76
C VAL A 38 3.55 -8.15 19.85
N PHE A 39 3.51 -7.82 18.55
CA PHE A 39 4.50 -8.31 17.59
C PHE A 39 5.37 -7.21 17.00
N ARG A 40 6.67 -7.49 16.90
CA ARG A 40 7.62 -6.80 16.02
C ARG A 40 7.97 -7.71 14.85
N HIS A 41 7.57 -7.33 13.64
CA HIS A 41 7.83 -8.10 12.42
C HIS A 41 8.66 -7.31 11.38
N ARG A 42 9.05 -6.07 11.71
CA ARG A 42 9.94 -5.21 10.92
C ARG A 42 10.85 -4.42 11.84
N ASP A 43 11.99 -3.96 11.31
CA ASP A 43 12.92 -3.12 12.06
C ASP A 43 12.33 -1.74 12.33
N ILE A 44 11.74 -1.13 11.31
CA ILE A 44 11.23 0.24 11.30
C ILE A 44 9.71 0.22 11.04
N PRO A 45 8.90 0.94 11.84
CA PRO A 45 7.48 1.14 11.59
C PRO A 45 7.22 1.84 10.24
N LEU A 46 6.05 1.57 9.63
CA LEU A 46 5.67 2.18 8.35
C LEU A 46 5.03 3.56 8.50
N PHE A 47 4.60 3.91 9.71
CA PHE A 47 4.21 5.26 10.09
C PHE A 47 5.29 5.87 10.96
N THR A 48 5.51 7.18 10.83
CA THR A 48 6.31 7.94 11.79
C THR A 48 5.60 7.91 13.14
N ILE A 49 6.37 7.73 14.21
CA ILE A 49 5.88 7.74 15.59
C ILE A 49 6.52 8.93 16.29
N ASP A 50 5.71 9.71 17.02
CA ASP A 50 6.21 10.84 17.82
C ASP A 50 7.25 10.33 18.85
N PRO A 51 8.44 10.96 18.95
CA PRO A 51 9.51 10.50 19.84
C PRO A 51 9.16 10.56 21.33
N ARG A 52 8.09 11.27 21.73
CA ARG A 52 7.57 11.29 23.11
C ARG A 52 6.84 10.00 23.48
N ILE A 53 6.43 9.21 22.49
CA ILE A 53 5.71 7.96 22.69
C ILE A 53 6.72 6.82 22.85
N THR A 54 6.63 6.10 23.97
CA THR A 54 7.45 4.90 24.18
C THR A 54 6.85 3.71 23.44
N VAL A 55 7.61 3.04 22.57
CA VAL A 55 7.14 1.83 21.87
C VAL A 55 7.78 0.58 22.48
N VAL A 56 6.94 -0.34 22.97
CA VAL A 56 7.38 -1.57 23.63
C VAL A 56 6.97 -2.80 22.82
N PRO A 57 7.87 -3.38 21.99
CA PRO A 57 7.61 -4.64 21.30
C PRO A 57 7.77 -5.83 22.26
N LEU A 58 6.81 -6.76 22.27
CA LEU A 58 6.80 -7.89 23.21
C LEU A 58 7.36 -9.21 22.66
N VAL A 59 7.06 -9.53 21.40
CA VAL A 59 7.51 -10.74 20.70
C VAL A 59 8.14 -10.35 19.36
N ASP A 60 9.40 -10.72 19.16
CA ASP A 60 10.11 -10.44 17.91
C ASP A 60 9.96 -11.59 16.91
N THR A 61 9.47 -11.28 15.72
CA THR A 61 9.17 -12.23 14.64
C THR A 61 9.86 -11.85 13.32
N ARG A 62 10.83 -10.93 13.37
CA ARG A 62 11.62 -10.52 12.22
C ARG A 62 12.50 -11.69 11.74
N PRO A 63 12.36 -12.16 10.47
CA PRO A 63 13.08 -13.34 9.99
C PRO A 63 14.61 -13.29 10.16
N ALA A 64 15.21 -12.11 9.95
CA ALA A 64 16.66 -11.92 10.02
C ALA A 64 17.17 -11.40 11.38
N SER A 65 16.30 -11.32 12.40
CA SER A 65 16.69 -10.78 13.70
C SER A 65 17.41 -11.83 14.57
N PRO A 66 18.51 -11.46 15.26
CA PRO A 66 19.16 -12.37 16.21
C PRO A 66 18.27 -12.67 17.44
N THR A 67 17.24 -11.86 17.68
CA THR A 67 16.24 -12.07 18.72
C THR A 67 14.93 -12.62 18.17
N CYS A 68 14.92 -13.23 16.98
CA CYS A 68 13.70 -13.82 16.41
C CYS A 68 13.18 -14.98 17.27
N GLU A 69 11.92 -14.91 17.67
CA GLU A 69 11.27 -15.86 18.58
C GLU A 69 10.23 -16.75 17.87
N LYS A 70 10.22 -16.78 16.52
CA LYS A 70 9.27 -17.59 15.74
C LYS A 70 9.32 -19.09 16.07
N GLU A 71 10.51 -19.59 16.39
CA GLU A 71 10.75 -21.00 16.72
C GLU A 71 10.74 -21.28 18.23
N HIS A 72 10.45 -20.27 19.06
CA HIS A 72 10.37 -20.45 20.51
C HIS A 72 9.27 -21.48 20.86
N PRO A 73 9.50 -22.46 21.74
CA PRO A 73 8.51 -23.51 22.04
C PRO A 73 7.14 -22.96 22.46
N ASP A 74 7.12 -21.93 23.30
CA ASP A 74 5.86 -21.27 23.71
C ASP A 74 5.24 -20.39 22.63
N GLN A 75 5.99 -20.00 21.59
CA GLN A 75 5.44 -19.31 20.42
C GLN A 75 4.69 -20.29 19.50
N LEU A 76 5.14 -21.55 19.45
CA LEU A 76 4.48 -22.62 18.69
C LEU A 76 3.26 -23.20 19.40
N ALA A 77 3.14 -22.96 20.72
CA ALA A 77 2.00 -23.40 21.50
C ALA A 77 0.83 -22.41 21.44
N PRO A 78 -0.42 -22.87 21.34
CA PRO A 78 -1.59 -22.00 21.26
C PRO A 78 -1.76 -21.17 22.54
N ALA A 79 -2.29 -19.96 22.40
CA ALA A 79 -2.64 -19.09 23.53
C ALA A 79 -3.69 -19.75 24.45
N ALA A 80 -3.51 -19.54 25.75
CA ALA A 80 -4.42 -19.99 26.80
C ALA A 80 -5.43 -18.92 27.20
N PHE A 81 -5.09 -17.62 27.07
CA PHE A 81 -5.92 -16.51 27.54
C PHE A 81 -6.48 -15.63 26.42
N PHE A 82 -5.98 -15.76 25.20
CA PHE A 82 -6.55 -15.10 24.03
C PHE A 82 -7.84 -15.81 23.57
N PRO A 83 -8.94 -15.08 23.27
CA PRO A 83 -10.20 -15.69 22.88
C PRO A 83 -10.07 -16.58 21.64
N ARG A 84 -10.58 -17.82 21.74
CA ARG A 84 -10.43 -18.86 20.71
C ARG A 84 -11.23 -18.57 19.45
N THR A 85 -12.34 -17.87 19.59
CA THR A 85 -13.22 -17.52 18.48
C THR A 85 -12.80 -16.24 17.76
N GLU A 86 -11.75 -15.55 18.23
CA GLU A 86 -11.23 -14.35 17.58
C GLU A 86 -10.46 -14.71 16.30
N ALA A 87 -10.63 -13.90 15.24
CA ALA A 87 -10.13 -14.20 13.90
C ALA A 87 -8.60 -14.44 13.82
N ARG A 88 -7.84 -13.87 14.76
CA ARG A 88 -6.38 -13.94 14.85
C ARG A 88 -5.89 -14.89 15.91
N TYR A 89 -6.74 -15.69 16.56
CA TYR A 89 -6.32 -16.63 17.60
C TYR A 89 -5.08 -17.46 17.20
N LYS A 90 -4.98 -17.89 15.94
CA LYS A 90 -3.84 -18.64 15.39
C LYS A 90 -2.50 -17.88 15.36
N GLU A 91 -2.54 -16.55 15.42
CA GLU A 91 -1.35 -15.71 15.49
C GLU A 91 -0.85 -15.56 16.94
N TYR A 92 -1.70 -15.81 17.94
CA TYR A 92 -1.39 -15.68 19.36
C TYR A 92 -0.99 -17.02 19.97
N SER A 93 -0.08 -16.94 20.92
CA SER A 93 0.62 -18.08 21.49
C SER A 93 0.74 -17.99 23.01
N ARG A 94 1.17 -19.07 23.65
CA ARG A 94 1.50 -19.05 25.08
C ARG A 94 2.58 -18.00 25.41
N LEU A 95 3.54 -17.79 24.50
CA LEU A 95 4.55 -16.74 24.64
C LEU A 95 3.91 -15.35 24.65
N THR A 96 2.91 -15.10 23.79
CA THR A 96 2.20 -13.80 23.82
C THR A 96 1.44 -13.59 25.12
N ASP A 97 0.77 -14.61 25.66
CA ASP A 97 0.10 -14.52 26.98
C ASP A 97 1.11 -14.15 28.06
N GLU A 98 2.26 -14.85 28.09
CA GLU A 98 3.30 -14.64 29.07
C GLU A 98 3.87 -13.23 28.99
N ARG A 99 4.20 -12.74 27.79
CA ARG A 99 4.84 -11.43 27.61
C ARG A 99 3.90 -10.27 27.93
N VAL A 100 2.63 -10.37 27.54
CA VAL A 100 1.62 -9.34 27.88
C VAL A 100 1.40 -9.32 29.39
N ARG A 101 1.22 -10.48 30.02
CA ARG A 101 1.06 -10.60 31.47
C ARG A 101 2.29 -10.09 32.23
N ALA A 102 3.49 -10.46 31.80
CA ALA A 102 4.74 -10.05 32.45
C ALA A 102 5.01 -8.54 32.31
N HIS A 103 4.60 -7.93 31.19
CA HIS A 103 4.65 -6.49 31.00
C HIS A 103 3.73 -5.78 31.99
N TYR A 104 2.43 -6.12 32.01
CA TYR A 104 1.47 -5.43 32.87
C TYR A 104 1.62 -5.74 34.36
N ALA A 105 2.19 -6.89 34.74
CA ALA A 105 2.52 -7.17 36.14
C ALA A 105 3.56 -6.19 36.74
N ARG A 106 4.30 -5.46 35.90
CA ARG A 106 5.30 -4.45 36.31
C ARG A 106 4.93 -3.03 35.86
N SER A 107 3.79 -2.84 35.21
CA SER A 107 3.37 -1.55 34.68
C SER A 107 2.70 -0.72 35.77
N ASP A 108 2.99 0.58 35.78
CA ASP A 108 2.40 1.62 36.61
C ASP A 108 1.39 2.48 35.82
N ALA A 109 0.85 1.95 34.71
CA ALA A 109 -0.12 2.66 33.89
C ALA A 109 -1.42 2.99 34.67
N ASP A 110 -1.83 4.26 34.61
CA ASP A 110 -3.10 4.73 35.17
C ASP A 110 -4.30 4.36 34.27
N VAL A 111 -4.06 4.24 32.97
CA VAL A 111 -5.07 3.90 31.95
C VAL A 111 -4.51 2.86 31.00
N VAL A 112 -5.28 1.80 30.72
CA VAL A 112 -4.92 0.78 29.73
C VAL A 112 -6.03 0.64 28.69
N ILE A 113 -5.67 0.75 27.42
CA ILE A 113 -6.59 0.75 26.28
C ILE A 113 -6.32 -0.43 25.36
N GLY A 114 -7.28 -1.35 25.22
CA GLY A 114 -7.22 -2.49 24.30
C GLY A 114 -7.90 -2.19 22.97
N THR A 115 -7.21 -2.37 21.84
CA THR A 115 -7.65 -1.85 20.52
C THR A 115 -8.41 -2.85 19.62
N ARG A 116 -8.77 -4.02 20.16
CA ARG A 116 -9.56 -5.06 19.47
C ARG A 116 -10.03 -6.13 20.46
N PRO A 117 -11.04 -6.98 20.13
CA PRO A 117 -11.61 -7.94 21.07
C PRO A 117 -10.58 -8.78 21.86
N GLY A 118 -9.66 -9.47 21.19
CA GLY A 118 -8.69 -10.30 21.90
C GLY A 118 -7.70 -9.51 22.77
N LEU A 119 -7.38 -8.26 22.42
CA LEU A 119 -6.53 -7.41 23.26
C LEU A 119 -7.32 -6.79 24.41
N VAL A 120 -8.60 -6.50 24.20
CA VAL A 120 -9.53 -6.13 25.28
C VAL A 120 -9.63 -7.25 26.31
N ALA A 121 -9.65 -8.52 25.87
CA ALA A 121 -9.59 -9.65 26.79
C ALA A 121 -8.29 -9.66 27.60
N TYR A 122 -7.13 -9.36 27.01
CA TYR A 122 -5.88 -9.21 27.76
C TYR A 122 -5.91 -8.04 28.74
N VAL A 123 -6.46 -6.88 28.36
CA VAL A 123 -6.60 -5.74 29.27
C VAL A 123 -7.44 -6.11 30.48
N ALA A 124 -8.61 -6.73 30.26
CA ALA A 124 -9.49 -7.18 31.34
C ALA A 124 -8.84 -8.19 32.31
N GLN A 125 -7.88 -8.99 31.82
CA GLN A 125 -7.25 -10.06 32.60
C GLN A 125 -5.94 -9.63 33.28
N PHE A 126 -5.12 -8.83 32.60
CA PHE A 126 -3.72 -8.62 32.96
C PHE A 126 -3.35 -7.19 33.32
N ALA A 127 -4.19 -6.19 33.02
CA ALA A 127 -3.87 -4.80 33.34
C ALA A 127 -3.63 -4.58 34.85
N PRO A 128 -2.83 -3.56 35.23
CA PRO A 128 -2.50 -3.27 36.62
C PRO A 128 -3.76 -3.04 37.48
N ASP A 129 -3.70 -3.47 38.74
CA ASP A 129 -4.76 -3.18 39.69
C ASP A 129 -4.86 -1.67 39.94
N GLY A 130 -6.06 -1.10 39.82
CA GLY A 130 -6.30 0.34 39.99
C GLY A 130 -6.26 1.16 38.69
N ALA A 131 -5.82 0.57 37.57
CA ALA A 131 -5.89 1.23 36.26
C ALA A 131 -7.33 1.34 35.75
N VAL A 132 -7.63 2.40 35.02
CA VAL A 132 -8.87 2.54 34.23
C VAL A 132 -8.75 1.67 32.97
N LEU A 133 -9.69 0.74 32.81
CA LEU A 133 -9.68 -0.27 31.73
C LEU A 133 -10.66 0.11 30.63
N ILE A 134 -10.13 0.35 29.43
CA ILE A 134 -10.94 0.78 28.28
C ILE A 134 -10.74 -0.21 27.13
N GLY A 135 -11.85 -0.67 26.57
CA GLY A 135 -11.85 -1.39 25.30
C GLY A 135 -12.27 -0.49 24.15
N GLN A 136 -11.53 -0.50 23.05
CA GLN A 136 -11.88 0.16 21.80
C GLN A 136 -12.33 -0.86 20.75
N GLU A 137 -13.42 -0.55 20.07
CA GLU A 137 -13.98 -1.33 18.96
C GLU A 137 -13.87 -0.56 17.65
N HIS A 138 -13.19 -1.17 16.68
CA HIS A 138 -12.97 -0.60 15.34
C HIS A 138 -13.71 -1.35 14.24
N MET A 139 -14.38 -2.46 14.58
CA MET A 139 -15.37 -3.14 13.76
C MET A 139 -16.77 -2.76 14.27
N THR A 140 -17.80 -3.50 13.86
CA THR A 140 -19.17 -3.29 14.34
C THR A 140 -19.66 -4.54 15.06
N HIS A 141 -20.64 -4.38 15.96
CA HIS A 141 -21.23 -5.48 16.72
C HIS A 141 -21.64 -6.65 15.83
N ASN A 142 -22.33 -6.36 14.73
CA ASN A 142 -22.87 -7.37 13.81
C ASN A 142 -21.80 -8.01 12.91
N HIS A 143 -20.60 -7.42 12.82
CA HIS A 143 -19.47 -8.05 12.15
C HIS A 143 -18.91 -9.23 12.95
N HIS A 144 -19.07 -9.20 14.28
CA HIS A 144 -18.58 -10.28 15.15
C HIS A 144 -19.54 -11.46 15.18
N LYS A 145 -18.97 -12.67 14.98
CA LYS A 145 -19.72 -13.93 15.10
C LYS A 145 -20.35 -14.02 16.50
N PRO A 146 -21.58 -14.55 16.65
CA PRO A 146 -22.24 -14.68 17.96
C PRO A 146 -21.38 -15.37 19.02
N ALA A 147 -20.61 -16.39 18.62
CA ALA A 147 -19.70 -17.12 19.52
C ALA A 147 -18.61 -16.20 20.12
N LEU A 148 -18.07 -15.26 19.33
CA LEU A 148 -17.08 -14.30 19.83
C LEU A 148 -17.70 -13.30 20.79
N ARG A 149 -18.92 -12.82 20.50
CA ARG A 149 -19.63 -11.90 21.40
C ARG A 149 -19.89 -12.54 22.76
N GLU A 150 -20.27 -13.82 22.78
CA GLU A 150 -20.50 -14.53 24.03
C GLU A 150 -19.20 -14.85 24.78
N GLU A 151 -18.14 -15.26 24.09
CA GLU A 151 -16.82 -15.46 24.70
C GLU A 151 -16.25 -14.14 25.27
N MET A 152 -16.51 -13.01 24.62
CA MET A 152 -16.04 -11.70 25.05
C MET A 152 -16.83 -11.11 26.23
N ARG A 153 -18.07 -11.57 26.50
CA ARG A 153 -18.95 -11.00 27.54
C ARG A 153 -18.27 -10.76 28.89
N PRO A 154 -17.68 -11.78 29.55
CA PRO A 154 -17.07 -11.58 30.88
C PRO A 154 -15.89 -10.60 30.84
N HIS A 155 -15.17 -10.52 29.72
CA HIS A 155 -14.07 -9.57 29.55
C HIS A 155 -14.58 -8.14 29.41
N LEU A 156 -15.66 -7.94 28.65
CA LEU A 156 -16.27 -6.64 28.46
C LEU A 156 -16.89 -6.10 29.75
N GLU A 157 -17.55 -6.95 30.53
CA GLU A 157 -18.13 -6.58 31.85
C GLU A 157 -17.09 -6.17 32.90
N ALA A 158 -15.83 -6.59 32.72
CA ALA A 158 -14.74 -6.20 33.60
C ALA A 158 -14.17 -4.80 33.31
N LEU A 159 -14.54 -4.18 32.19
CA LEU A 159 -14.05 -2.86 31.77
C LEU A 159 -14.81 -1.72 32.47
N ASP A 160 -14.14 -0.57 32.59
CA ASP A 160 -14.75 0.70 32.99
C ASP A 160 -15.60 1.25 31.84
N ALA A 161 -15.05 1.20 30.63
CA ALA A 161 -15.67 1.71 29.43
C ALA A 161 -15.36 0.85 28.21
N PHE A 162 -16.34 0.80 27.31
CA PHE A 162 -16.23 0.21 25.99
C PHE A 162 -16.61 1.26 24.95
N VAL A 163 -15.65 1.61 24.11
CA VAL A 163 -15.71 2.74 23.19
C VAL A 163 -15.83 2.23 21.76
N THR A 164 -16.92 2.57 21.10
CA THR A 164 -17.10 2.36 19.66
C THR A 164 -16.73 3.64 18.89
N VAL A 165 -16.48 3.51 17.60
CA VAL A 165 -16.11 4.64 16.73
C VAL A 165 -17.30 5.34 16.06
N SER A 166 -18.51 4.84 16.26
CA SER A 166 -19.77 5.42 15.76
C SER A 166 -20.90 5.25 16.78
N GLU A 167 -21.81 6.21 16.85
CA GLU A 167 -22.91 6.21 17.82
C GLU A 167 -23.96 5.17 17.45
N GLY A 168 -24.20 4.93 16.16
CA GLY A 168 -25.09 3.85 15.74
C GLY A 168 -24.63 2.47 16.24
N ASP A 169 -23.31 2.19 16.21
CA ASP A 169 -22.79 0.93 16.77
C ASP A 169 -22.87 0.93 18.30
N ALA A 170 -22.57 2.06 18.98
CA ALA A 170 -22.71 2.16 20.43
C ALA A 170 -24.12 1.83 20.90
N GLN A 171 -25.14 2.32 20.18
CA GLN A 171 -26.54 2.04 20.46
C GLN A 171 -26.83 0.54 20.33
N VAL A 172 -26.36 -0.11 19.27
CA VAL A 172 -26.52 -1.55 19.07
C VAL A 172 -25.90 -2.35 20.20
N TRP A 173 -24.70 -1.99 20.65
CA TRP A 173 -24.07 -2.63 21.82
C TRP A 173 -24.92 -2.44 23.09
N ARG A 174 -25.41 -1.23 23.37
CA ARG A 174 -26.26 -0.98 24.55
C ARG A 174 -27.57 -1.78 24.53
N GLU A 175 -28.16 -1.96 23.35
CA GLU A 175 -29.44 -2.67 23.18
C GLU A 175 -29.27 -4.18 23.19
N GLN A 176 -28.28 -4.70 22.46
CA GLN A 176 -28.12 -6.13 22.21
C GLN A 176 -27.18 -6.83 23.20
N MET A 177 -26.33 -6.06 23.89
CA MET A 177 -25.37 -6.60 24.87
C MET A 177 -25.34 -5.75 26.14
N LYS A 178 -26.18 -6.12 27.10
CA LYS A 178 -26.20 -5.49 28.42
C LYS A 178 -24.92 -5.82 29.17
N LEU A 179 -24.07 -4.81 29.38
CA LEU A 179 -22.81 -4.89 30.12
C LEU A 179 -22.95 -4.13 31.45
N PRO A 180 -23.49 -4.77 32.52
CA PRO A 180 -23.70 -4.09 33.78
C PRO A 180 -22.35 -3.65 34.38
N GLY A 181 -22.20 -2.35 34.63
CA GLY A 181 -20.98 -1.80 35.22
C GLY A 181 -19.95 -1.28 34.21
N THR A 182 -20.13 -1.53 32.92
CA THR A 182 -19.29 -0.99 31.84
C THR A 182 -20.03 0.10 31.09
N ARG A 183 -19.40 1.26 30.92
CA ARG A 183 -19.99 2.36 30.16
C ARG A 183 -19.74 2.16 28.66
N VAL A 184 -20.80 1.96 27.89
CA VAL A 184 -20.74 1.90 26.43
C VAL A 184 -20.95 3.30 25.84
N LEU A 185 -19.97 3.82 25.12
CA LEU A 185 -20.03 5.15 24.50
C LEU A 185 -19.40 5.20 23.11
N SER A 186 -19.73 6.23 22.33
CA SER A 186 -19.07 6.52 21.07
C SER A 186 -18.04 7.63 21.23
N ILE A 187 -16.80 7.35 20.84
CA ILE A 187 -15.79 8.38 20.59
C ILE A 187 -15.21 8.11 19.19
N PRO A 188 -15.46 9.00 18.20
CA PRO A 188 -15.01 8.79 16.84
C PRO A 188 -13.48 8.85 16.74
N ASN A 189 -12.94 8.29 15.66
CA ASN A 189 -11.51 8.37 15.39
C ASN A 189 -11.09 9.81 15.08
N SER A 190 -9.87 10.18 15.46
CA SER A 190 -9.25 11.44 15.06
C SER A 190 -8.56 11.34 13.70
N VAL A 191 -8.61 12.41 12.95
CA VAL A 191 -7.87 12.59 11.69
C VAL A 191 -7.07 13.89 11.81
N PRO A 192 -5.74 13.88 11.68
CA PRO A 192 -4.93 15.10 11.74
C PRO A 192 -5.23 16.08 10.60
N GLU A 193 -4.78 17.33 10.78
CA GLU A 193 -4.82 18.31 9.69
C GLU A 193 -3.88 17.88 8.54
N PRO A 194 -4.31 17.97 7.27
CA PRO A 194 -3.46 17.62 6.15
C PRO A 194 -2.20 18.49 6.09
N MET A 195 -1.06 17.88 5.81
CA MET A 195 0.22 18.59 5.59
C MET A 195 0.32 19.19 4.17
N VAL A 196 -0.80 19.33 3.48
CA VAL A 196 -0.89 19.84 2.11
C VAL A 196 -1.99 20.89 2.04
N ALA A 197 -1.84 21.86 1.15
CA ALA A 197 -2.87 22.88 0.97
C ALA A 197 -4.18 22.23 0.45
N PRO A 198 -5.36 22.71 0.88
CA PRO A 198 -6.65 22.17 0.45
C PRO A 198 -6.83 22.17 -1.07
N SER A 199 -7.62 21.22 -1.59
CA SER A 199 -8.03 21.16 -2.99
C SER A 199 -8.75 22.44 -3.41
N ASP A 200 -8.38 22.95 -4.58
CA ASP A 200 -9.09 24.03 -5.28
C ASP A 200 -10.30 23.50 -6.09
N GLN A 201 -10.42 22.16 -6.17
CA GLN A 201 -11.48 21.41 -6.84
C GLN A 201 -11.65 21.76 -8.33
N SER A 202 -10.59 22.28 -8.96
CA SER A 202 -10.57 22.68 -10.37
C SER A 202 -10.22 21.51 -11.31
N GLY A 203 -9.74 20.40 -10.75
CA GLY A 203 -9.42 19.15 -11.44
C GLY A 203 -10.62 18.42 -12.05
N THR A 204 -10.34 17.43 -12.89
CA THR A 204 -11.33 16.49 -13.46
C THR A 204 -11.12 15.07 -12.93
N THR A 205 -10.68 14.96 -11.67
CA THR A 205 -10.35 13.68 -11.04
C THR A 205 -11.31 13.40 -9.89
N VAL A 206 -11.92 12.22 -9.91
CA VAL A 206 -12.54 11.59 -8.74
C VAL A 206 -11.50 10.73 -8.05
N VAL A 207 -11.36 10.84 -6.73
CA VAL A 207 -10.42 10.02 -5.94
C VAL A 207 -11.20 9.10 -5.01
N ALA A 208 -10.78 7.86 -4.91
CA ALA A 208 -11.28 6.90 -3.94
C ALA A 208 -10.10 6.21 -3.27
N ALA A 209 -10.19 5.89 -1.97
CA ALA A 209 -9.12 5.23 -1.26
C ALA A 209 -9.63 4.19 -0.26
N GLY A 210 -8.86 3.12 -0.09
CA GLY A 210 -9.18 2.02 0.82
C GLY A 210 -8.74 0.66 0.29
N ARG A 211 -8.87 -0.38 1.12
CA ARG A 211 -8.52 -1.77 0.77
C ARG A 211 -9.29 -2.23 -0.46
N LEU A 212 -8.63 -2.88 -1.42
CA LEU A 212 -9.31 -3.50 -2.57
C LEU A 212 -9.95 -4.84 -2.13
N SER A 213 -11.04 -4.74 -1.38
CA SER A 213 -11.84 -5.87 -0.89
C SER A 213 -13.29 -5.77 -1.39
N SER A 214 -14.03 -6.88 -1.30
CA SER A 214 -15.45 -6.94 -1.65
C SER A 214 -16.30 -5.96 -0.84
N GLU A 215 -15.93 -5.70 0.41
CA GLU A 215 -16.59 -4.75 1.31
C GLU A 215 -16.56 -3.30 0.81
N LYS A 216 -15.51 -2.87 0.10
CA LYS A 216 -15.40 -1.50 -0.45
C LYS A 216 -16.18 -1.28 -1.75
N GLN A 217 -16.68 -2.37 -2.34
CA GLN A 217 -17.44 -2.43 -3.59
C GLN A 217 -16.96 -1.51 -4.72
N TYR A 218 -15.65 -1.40 -4.96
CA TYR A 218 -15.13 -0.62 -6.10
C TYR A 218 -15.69 -1.06 -7.46
N ASP A 219 -16.21 -2.29 -7.58
CA ASP A 219 -16.96 -2.76 -8.75
C ASP A 219 -18.24 -1.92 -9.02
N VAL A 220 -18.91 -1.41 -7.98
CA VAL A 220 -20.04 -0.47 -8.08
C VAL A 220 -19.53 0.88 -8.59
N LEU A 221 -18.47 1.41 -7.99
CA LEU A 221 -17.87 2.69 -8.39
C LEU A 221 -17.40 2.68 -9.85
N ILE A 222 -16.77 1.60 -10.30
CA ILE A 222 -16.31 1.46 -11.69
C ILE A 222 -17.49 1.43 -12.66
N ARG A 223 -18.60 0.74 -12.32
CA ARG A 223 -19.82 0.77 -13.15
C ARG A 223 -20.44 2.15 -13.21
N ALA A 224 -20.52 2.86 -12.08
CA ALA A 224 -21.00 4.22 -12.03
C ALA A 224 -20.13 5.15 -12.90
N PHE A 225 -18.82 4.98 -12.82
CA PHE A 225 -17.88 5.78 -13.59
C PHE A 225 -17.95 5.54 -15.10
N ALA A 226 -18.40 4.36 -15.55
CA ALA A 226 -18.69 4.11 -16.96
C ALA A 226 -19.75 5.08 -17.50
N GLN A 227 -20.77 5.40 -16.69
CA GLN A 227 -21.83 6.34 -17.04
C GLN A 227 -21.31 7.78 -17.01
N VAL A 228 -20.47 8.11 -16.02
CA VAL A 228 -19.81 9.42 -15.94
C VAL A 228 -19.00 9.70 -17.20
N VAL A 229 -18.13 8.75 -17.61
CA VAL A 229 -17.27 8.90 -18.80
C VAL A 229 -18.08 9.03 -20.09
N ALA A 230 -19.25 8.37 -20.18
CA ALA A 230 -20.12 8.49 -21.34
C ALA A 230 -20.66 9.91 -21.54
N VAL A 231 -20.81 10.69 -20.46
CA VAL A 231 -21.27 12.09 -20.50
C VAL A 231 -20.09 13.08 -20.48
N ARG A 232 -19.04 12.76 -19.71
CA ARG A 232 -17.90 13.63 -19.39
C ARG A 232 -16.57 12.86 -19.58
N PRO A 233 -16.14 12.63 -20.84
CA PRO A 233 -14.99 11.79 -21.16
C PRO A 233 -13.64 12.35 -20.66
N GLU A 234 -13.57 13.62 -20.30
CA GLU A 234 -12.38 14.24 -19.73
C GLU A 234 -12.14 13.92 -18.25
N TRP A 235 -13.08 13.22 -17.59
CA TRP A 235 -12.95 12.85 -16.18
C TRP A 235 -12.25 11.50 -15.98
N THR A 236 -11.49 11.44 -14.89
CA THR A 236 -10.77 10.22 -14.48
C THR A 236 -11.10 9.85 -13.04
N LEU A 237 -11.00 8.56 -12.72
CA LEU A 237 -11.16 7.99 -11.40
C LEU A 237 -9.84 7.35 -10.98
N ARG A 238 -9.32 7.79 -9.82
CA ARG A 238 -8.12 7.22 -9.20
C ARG A 238 -8.50 6.45 -7.96
N ILE A 239 -8.18 5.16 -7.92
CA ILE A 239 -8.44 4.27 -6.79
C ILE A 239 -7.11 3.95 -6.10
N CYS A 240 -6.89 4.52 -4.92
CA CYS A 240 -5.69 4.36 -4.10
C CYS A 240 -5.88 3.23 -3.07
N GLY A 241 -5.14 2.14 -3.23
CA GLY A 241 -5.22 1.02 -2.30
C GLY A 241 -4.57 -0.26 -2.80
N TRP A 242 -4.56 -1.27 -1.93
CA TRP A 242 -4.12 -2.62 -2.24
C TRP A 242 -5.13 -3.63 -1.69
N GLY A 243 -5.22 -4.80 -2.32
CA GLY A 243 -6.07 -5.90 -1.86
C GLY A 243 -6.27 -6.97 -2.91
N THR A 244 -6.89 -8.07 -2.50
CA THR A 244 -7.07 -9.29 -3.30
C THR A 244 -7.98 -9.08 -4.51
N GLU A 245 -8.85 -8.08 -4.52
CA GLU A 245 -9.75 -7.79 -5.65
C GLU A 245 -9.06 -7.07 -6.81
N ARG A 246 -7.77 -6.68 -6.71
CA ARG A 246 -7.06 -5.91 -7.74
C ARG A 246 -7.23 -6.48 -9.15
N ASP A 247 -6.98 -7.78 -9.33
CA ASP A 247 -7.06 -8.42 -10.64
C ASP A 247 -8.49 -8.50 -11.18
N ARG A 248 -9.48 -8.64 -10.29
CA ARG A 248 -10.90 -8.65 -10.67
C ARG A 248 -11.35 -7.25 -11.10
N LEU A 249 -10.97 -6.21 -10.35
CA LEU A 249 -11.26 -4.82 -10.69
C LEU A 249 -10.58 -4.43 -12.01
N ARG A 250 -9.33 -4.84 -12.24
CA ARG A 250 -8.65 -4.62 -13.51
C ARG A 250 -9.42 -5.22 -14.68
N ARG A 251 -9.84 -6.49 -14.61
CA ARG A 251 -10.67 -7.11 -15.66
C ARG A 251 -11.98 -6.38 -15.89
N ARG A 252 -12.59 -5.82 -14.83
CA ARG A 252 -13.81 -5.03 -14.96
C ARG A 252 -13.57 -3.72 -15.73
N ILE A 253 -12.49 -3.00 -15.42
CA ILE A 253 -12.07 -1.78 -16.14
C ILE A 253 -11.86 -2.10 -17.62
N GLU A 254 -11.13 -3.18 -17.92
CA GLU A 254 -10.88 -3.66 -19.30
C GLU A 254 -12.19 -3.98 -20.04
N ASN A 255 -13.06 -4.78 -19.43
CA ASN A 255 -14.34 -5.18 -20.04
C ASN A 255 -15.29 -4.00 -20.31
N LEU A 256 -15.18 -2.92 -19.54
CA LEU A 256 -15.95 -1.70 -19.72
C LEU A 256 -15.25 -0.67 -20.62
N GLY A 257 -14.04 -0.95 -21.10
CA GLY A 257 -13.28 -0.03 -21.95
C GLY A 257 -12.73 1.21 -21.21
N LEU A 258 -12.62 1.18 -19.88
CA LEU A 258 -12.30 2.34 -19.05
C LEU A 258 -10.80 2.51 -18.74
N HIS A 259 -9.91 1.94 -19.55
CA HIS A 259 -8.47 1.86 -19.28
C HIS A 259 -7.77 3.22 -19.20
N ASP A 260 -8.25 4.23 -19.95
CA ASP A 260 -7.74 5.61 -19.88
C ASP A 260 -8.44 6.46 -18.80
N HIS A 261 -9.50 5.94 -18.18
CA HIS A 261 -10.36 6.70 -17.28
C HIS A 261 -10.31 6.22 -15.83
N VAL A 262 -10.04 4.93 -15.57
CA VAL A 262 -9.99 4.37 -14.22
C VAL A 262 -8.61 3.81 -13.93
N LEU A 263 -7.93 4.38 -12.94
CA LEU A 263 -6.55 4.07 -12.60
C LEU A 263 -6.48 3.43 -11.20
N LEU A 264 -5.95 2.20 -11.13
CA LEU A 264 -5.60 1.54 -9.87
C LEU A 264 -4.22 2.00 -9.43
N MET A 265 -4.16 2.95 -8.50
CA MET A 265 -2.93 3.66 -8.15
C MET A 265 -1.98 2.83 -7.28
N GLY A 266 -2.47 1.78 -6.64
CA GLY A 266 -1.74 1.10 -5.56
C GLY A 266 -1.85 1.85 -4.22
N PRO A 267 -1.22 1.34 -3.15
CA PRO A 267 -1.28 1.97 -1.83
C PRO A 267 -0.53 3.32 -1.82
N ARG A 268 -1.01 4.27 -0.99
CA ARG A 268 -0.45 5.64 -0.86
C ARG A 268 -0.39 6.02 0.62
N SER A 269 0.75 6.55 1.05
CA SER A 269 0.99 7.01 2.43
C SER A 269 2.11 8.07 2.44
N PRO A 270 1.85 9.33 2.86
CA PRO A 270 0.52 9.89 3.17
C PRO A 270 -0.45 9.84 1.98
N ILE A 271 -1.76 9.84 2.24
CA ILE A 271 -2.83 9.79 1.23
C ILE A 271 -3.34 11.19 0.87
N GLU A 272 -3.15 12.15 1.75
CA GLU A 272 -3.54 13.55 1.64
C GLU A 272 -3.07 14.19 0.32
N PRO A 273 -1.84 13.95 -0.18
CA PRO A 273 -1.42 14.43 -1.50
C PRO A 273 -2.22 13.86 -2.68
N GLU A 274 -2.89 12.72 -2.51
CA GLU A 274 -3.80 12.18 -3.53
C GLU A 274 -5.21 12.73 -3.38
N TRP A 275 -5.68 12.97 -2.16
CA TRP A 275 -6.98 13.61 -1.94
C TRP A 275 -7.04 14.99 -2.58
N VAL A 276 -6.05 15.83 -2.32
CA VAL A 276 -6.06 17.21 -2.83
C VAL A 276 -6.03 17.30 -4.36
N LYS A 277 -5.56 16.24 -5.05
CA LYS A 277 -5.61 16.11 -6.52
C LYS A 277 -7.03 15.87 -7.05
N GLY A 278 -7.95 15.43 -6.19
CA GLY A 278 -9.34 15.19 -6.51
C GLY A 278 -10.17 16.48 -6.48
N ALA A 279 -11.10 16.57 -7.42
CA ALA A 279 -12.20 17.53 -7.34
C ALA A 279 -13.39 16.96 -6.55
N ILE A 280 -13.54 15.64 -6.53
CA ILE A 280 -14.58 14.91 -5.81
C ILE A 280 -13.93 13.66 -5.20
N ALA A 281 -14.37 13.27 -4.01
CA ALA A 281 -14.02 12.00 -3.38
C ALA A 281 -15.20 11.02 -3.48
N ALA A 282 -14.92 9.72 -3.59
CA ALA A 282 -15.95 8.70 -3.65
C ALA A 282 -15.68 7.51 -2.71
N SER A 283 -16.72 7.04 -2.04
CA SER A 283 -16.73 5.82 -1.23
C SER A 283 -17.97 4.99 -1.55
N THR A 284 -17.80 3.74 -1.96
CA THR A 284 -18.91 2.81 -2.29
C THR A 284 -18.95 1.61 -1.36
N SER A 285 -18.51 1.79 -0.12
CA SER A 285 -18.48 0.70 0.86
C SER A 285 -19.86 0.11 1.09
N ARG A 286 -19.89 -1.20 1.35
CA ARG A 286 -21.08 -1.89 1.86
C ARG A 286 -21.26 -1.68 3.35
N HIS A 287 -20.15 -1.67 4.08
CA HIS A 287 -20.10 -1.47 5.53
C HIS A 287 -18.92 -0.59 5.88
N GLU A 288 -19.11 0.27 6.87
CA GLU A 288 -18.07 1.03 7.54
C GLU A 288 -18.33 0.95 9.05
N SER A 289 -17.28 1.00 9.86
CA SER A 289 -17.39 1.27 11.29
C SER A 289 -17.34 2.78 11.59
N PHE A 290 -16.52 3.50 10.83
CA PHE A 290 -16.40 4.96 10.87
C PHE A 290 -16.22 5.53 9.45
N GLY A 291 -15.07 5.27 8.83
CA GLY A 291 -14.73 5.79 7.50
C GLY A 291 -13.68 6.90 7.54
N MET A 292 -12.46 6.60 7.99
CA MET A 292 -11.33 7.55 8.05
C MET A 292 -11.12 8.30 6.74
N THR A 293 -11.21 7.60 5.61
CA THR A 293 -11.01 8.16 4.27
C THR A 293 -12.04 9.25 3.91
N LEU A 294 -13.25 9.19 4.50
CA LEU A 294 -14.24 10.25 4.35
C LEU A 294 -13.74 11.53 4.99
N VAL A 295 -13.36 11.47 6.27
CA VAL A 295 -12.85 12.63 7.01
C VAL A 295 -11.54 13.16 6.40
N GLU A 296 -10.61 12.29 6.01
CA GLU A 296 -9.36 12.67 5.33
C GLU A 296 -9.62 13.49 4.06
N SER A 297 -10.56 13.05 3.21
CA SER A 297 -10.92 13.78 1.99
C SER A 297 -11.61 15.13 2.29
N MET A 298 -12.50 15.15 3.29
CA MET A 298 -13.22 16.35 3.70
C MET A 298 -12.25 17.42 4.23
N ARG A 299 -11.24 17.02 5.03
CA ARG A 299 -10.18 17.93 5.51
C ARG A 299 -9.36 18.52 4.38
N CYS A 300 -9.12 17.74 3.33
CA CYS A 300 -8.48 18.21 2.11
C CYS A 300 -9.38 19.14 1.28
N GLY A 301 -10.58 19.49 1.74
CA GLY A 301 -11.51 20.37 1.04
C GLY A 301 -12.17 19.71 -0.17
N VAL A 302 -12.26 18.38 -0.19
CA VAL A 302 -12.86 17.62 -1.29
C VAL A 302 -14.25 17.14 -0.86
N PRO A 303 -15.33 17.49 -1.58
CA PRO A 303 -16.66 16.99 -1.25
C PRO A 303 -16.75 15.49 -1.53
N MET A 304 -17.49 14.78 -0.68
CA MET A 304 -17.59 13.32 -0.71
C MET A 304 -18.93 12.84 -1.31
N VAL A 305 -18.87 11.89 -2.23
CA VAL A 305 -20.01 11.02 -2.60
C VAL A 305 -19.81 9.68 -1.91
N SER A 306 -20.62 9.38 -0.90
CA SER A 306 -20.52 8.12 -0.15
C SER A 306 -21.80 7.33 -0.21
N THR A 307 -21.70 6.01 -0.26
CA THR A 307 -22.81 5.14 0.11
C THR A 307 -23.20 5.36 1.57
N ASP A 308 -24.49 5.27 1.85
CA ASP A 308 -25.12 5.43 3.15
C ASP A 308 -25.19 4.08 3.86
N CYS A 309 -24.03 3.63 4.36
CA CYS A 309 -23.92 2.39 5.13
C CYS A 309 -24.65 2.52 6.49
N ASP A 310 -24.92 1.39 7.14
CA ASP A 310 -25.61 1.34 8.45
C ASP A 310 -24.95 2.25 9.52
N TYR A 311 -23.62 2.38 9.49
CA TYR A 311 -22.83 3.19 10.42
C TYR A 311 -21.71 3.93 9.69
N GLY A 312 -21.27 5.07 10.24
CA GLY A 312 -20.12 5.83 9.74
C GLY A 312 -20.49 6.99 8.83
N PRO A 313 -20.81 6.78 7.53
CA PRO A 313 -21.02 7.86 6.57
C PRO A 313 -22.04 8.92 7.00
N ARG A 314 -23.22 8.53 7.49
CA ARG A 314 -24.25 9.50 7.94
C ARG A 314 -23.84 10.31 9.17
N GLU A 315 -22.94 9.79 9.99
CA GLU A 315 -22.40 10.49 11.16
C GLU A 315 -21.25 11.45 10.79
N ILE A 316 -20.64 11.24 9.62
CA ILE A 316 -19.53 12.04 9.08
C ILE A 316 -20.02 13.10 8.09
N ILE A 317 -20.96 12.73 7.21
CA ILE A 317 -21.44 13.55 6.10
C ILE A 317 -22.85 14.06 6.42
N LYS A 318 -23.01 15.38 6.33
CA LYS A 318 -24.31 16.04 6.31
C LYS A 318 -24.78 16.15 4.86
N ASP A 319 -25.65 15.23 4.48
CA ASP A 319 -26.16 15.10 3.11
C ASP A 319 -26.68 16.42 2.54
N GLY A 320 -26.24 16.73 1.32
CA GLY A 320 -26.59 17.96 0.61
C GLY A 320 -25.81 19.21 1.06
N GLU A 321 -25.03 19.14 2.15
CA GLU A 321 -24.25 20.28 2.66
C GLU A 321 -22.74 20.09 2.44
N ASP A 322 -22.16 18.99 2.91
CA ASP A 322 -20.72 18.72 2.84
C ASP A 322 -20.36 17.44 2.06
N GLY A 323 -21.38 16.77 1.53
CA GLY A 323 -21.28 15.61 0.66
C GLY A 323 -22.65 15.14 0.21
N LEU A 324 -22.67 14.03 -0.53
CA LEU A 324 -23.89 13.37 -0.99
C LEU A 324 -23.89 11.92 -0.52
N LEU A 325 -24.99 11.52 0.12
CA LEU A 325 -25.24 10.14 0.53
C LEU A 325 -26.13 9.43 -0.50
N VAL A 326 -25.75 8.21 -0.87
CA VAL A 326 -26.49 7.39 -1.85
C VAL A 326 -26.74 5.97 -1.34
N PRO A 327 -27.76 5.25 -1.80
CA PRO A 327 -28.00 3.87 -1.38
C PRO A 327 -26.83 2.93 -1.66
N VAL A 328 -26.59 1.98 -0.74
CA VAL A 328 -25.53 0.96 -0.87
C VAL A 328 -25.78 0.08 -2.11
N GLY A 329 -24.74 -0.12 -2.92
CA GLY A 329 -24.77 -1.00 -4.10
C GLY A 329 -25.41 -0.41 -5.35
N ASP A 330 -25.95 0.80 -5.29
CA ASP A 330 -26.63 1.47 -6.40
C ASP A 330 -25.62 2.27 -7.25
N ALA A 331 -25.23 1.69 -8.39
CA ALA A 331 -24.28 2.34 -9.30
C ALA A 331 -24.89 3.56 -10.01
N ASP A 332 -26.20 3.58 -10.25
CA ASP A 332 -26.88 4.66 -10.96
C ASP A 332 -27.00 5.89 -10.06
N ALA A 333 -27.33 5.68 -8.77
CA ALA A 333 -27.32 6.75 -7.77
C ALA A 333 -25.91 7.34 -7.56
N VAL A 334 -24.87 6.49 -7.52
CA VAL A 334 -23.47 6.97 -7.44
C VAL A 334 -23.13 7.80 -8.68
N ALA A 335 -23.49 7.35 -9.89
CA ALA A 335 -23.22 8.08 -11.13
C ALA A 335 -23.93 9.44 -11.16
N ALA A 336 -25.21 9.48 -10.79
CA ALA A 336 -26.00 10.70 -10.72
C ALA A 336 -25.43 11.71 -9.71
N ALA A 337 -25.00 11.25 -8.53
CA ALA A 337 -24.39 12.10 -7.52
C ALA A 337 -23.03 12.66 -7.98
N LEU A 338 -22.20 11.84 -8.64
CA LEU A 338 -20.94 12.29 -9.24
C LEU A 338 -21.21 13.33 -10.33
N LEU A 339 -22.11 13.05 -11.28
CA LEU A 339 -22.46 13.96 -12.37
C LEU A 339 -22.97 15.30 -11.85
N ARG A 340 -23.81 15.30 -10.82
CA ARG A 340 -24.30 16.52 -10.17
C ARG A 340 -23.16 17.42 -9.70
N LEU A 341 -22.14 16.86 -9.05
CA LEU A 341 -20.97 17.64 -8.60
C LEU A 341 -20.02 18.00 -9.74
N ILE A 342 -19.95 17.18 -10.78
CA ILE A 342 -19.13 17.43 -11.98
C ILE A 342 -19.70 18.62 -12.79
N GLU A 343 -21.03 18.70 -12.91
CA GLU A 343 -21.74 19.70 -13.71
C GLU A 343 -21.96 21.02 -12.97
N ASP A 344 -22.11 21.00 -11.65
CA ASP A 344 -22.27 22.20 -10.82
C ASP A 344 -21.00 22.51 -9.99
N GLU A 345 -20.07 23.25 -10.60
CA GLU A 345 -18.83 23.70 -9.94
C GLU A 345 -19.09 24.57 -8.72
N GLY A 346 -20.16 25.38 -8.72
CA GLY A 346 -20.52 26.23 -7.61
C GLY A 346 -20.95 25.42 -6.39
N LEU A 347 -21.79 24.40 -6.60
CA LEU A 347 -22.18 23.44 -5.57
C LEU A 347 -20.96 22.68 -5.06
N ARG A 348 -20.12 22.14 -5.96
CA ARG A 348 -18.90 21.41 -5.60
C ARG A 348 -18.02 22.22 -4.66
N ARG A 349 -17.70 23.47 -5.01
CA ARG A 349 -16.89 24.38 -4.17
C ARG A 349 -17.50 24.62 -2.79
N ARG A 350 -18.80 24.99 -2.74
CA ARG A 350 -19.49 25.23 -1.47
C ARG A 350 -19.49 23.99 -0.56
N MET A 351 -19.70 22.81 -1.14
CA MET A 351 -19.65 21.54 -0.41
C MET A 351 -18.24 21.22 0.07
N GLY A 352 -17.19 21.42 -0.73
CA GLY A 352 -15.81 21.19 -0.32
C GLY A 352 -15.38 22.11 0.84
N GLU A 353 -15.81 23.37 0.83
CA GLU A 353 -15.59 24.28 1.96
C GLU A 353 -16.35 23.86 3.22
N ALA A 354 -17.61 23.43 3.08
CA ALA A 354 -18.41 22.92 4.19
C ALA A 354 -17.79 21.64 4.77
N ALA A 355 -17.33 20.73 3.92
CA ALA A 355 -16.61 19.51 4.30
C ALA A 355 -15.41 19.80 5.18
N ARG A 356 -14.56 20.75 4.75
CA ARG A 356 -13.38 21.13 5.53
C ARG A 356 -13.73 21.74 6.88
N ARG A 357 -14.76 22.60 6.95
CA ARG A 357 -15.22 23.17 8.23
C ARG A 357 -15.79 22.10 9.15
N ASN A 358 -16.68 21.25 8.63
CA ASN A 358 -17.41 20.26 9.40
C ASN A 358 -16.51 19.10 9.87
N ALA A 359 -15.43 18.80 9.15
CA ALA A 359 -14.46 17.76 9.53
C ALA A 359 -13.64 18.11 10.79
N ARG A 360 -13.56 19.39 11.19
CA ARG A 360 -12.82 19.83 12.39
C ARG A 360 -13.32 19.19 13.69
N ARG A 361 -14.56 18.70 13.73
CA ARG A 361 -15.06 17.95 14.90
C ARG A 361 -14.32 16.64 15.16
N PHE A 362 -13.53 16.18 14.19
CA PHE A 362 -12.66 15.01 14.29
C PHE A 362 -11.18 15.39 14.46
N ASP A 363 -10.88 16.65 14.84
CA ASP A 363 -9.53 17.12 15.17
C ASP A 363 -8.94 16.29 16.32
N PRO A 364 -7.65 15.88 16.27
CA PRO A 364 -7.04 15.14 17.36
C PRO A 364 -7.24 15.81 18.74
N PRO A 365 -7.05 17.14 18.91
CA PRO A 365 -7.34 17.81 20.19
C PRO A 365 -8.79 17.63 20.67
N VAL A 366 -9.76 17.65 19.75
CA VAL A 366 -11.18 17.49 20.08
C VAL A 366 -11.46 16.07 20.57
N ILE A 367 -10.87 15.07 19.93
CA ILE A 367 -11.05 13.65 20.29
C ILE A 367 -10.28 13.30 21.56
N ALA A 368 -9.03 13.74 21.70
CA ALA A 368 -8.22 13.53 22.89
C ALA A 368 -8.87 14.14 24.13
N ARG A 369 -9.49 15.33 24.00
CA ARG A 369 -10.27 15.91 25.10
C ARG A 369 -11.43 15.02 25.55
N ARG A 370 -12.16 14.38 24.64
CA ARG A 370 -13.23 13.43 25.01
C ARG A 370 -12.68 12.22 25.78
N TYR A 371 -11.49 11.75 25.41
CA TYR A 371 -10.81 10.71 26.18
C TYR A 371 -10.33 11.21 27.54
N ALA A 372 -9.75 12.41 27.62
CA ALA A 372 -9.33 13.00 28.89
C ALA A 372 -10.51 13.20 29.86
N ASP A 373 -11.65 13.69 29.35
CA ASP A 373 -12.89 13.82 30.11
C ASP A 373 -13.37 12.43 30.60
N LEU A 374 -13.32 11.41 29.74
CA LEU A 374 -13.63 10.02 30.13
C LEU A 374 -12.69 9.51 31.22
N PHE A 375 -11.38 9.74 31.10
CA PHE A 375 -10.40 9.32 32.11
C PHE A 375 -10.67 10.00 33.45
N ALA A 376 -10.96 11.30 33.46
CA ALA A 376 -11.27 12.06 34.66
C ALA A 376 -12.57 11.58 35.33
N GLU A 377 -13.61 11.28 34.54
CA GLU A 377 -14.88 10.75 35.02
C GLU A 377 -14.73 9.35 35.65
N LEU A 378 -13.87 8.50 35.09
CA LEU A 378 -13.61 7.14 35.59
C LEU A 378 -12.58 7.11 36.73
N GLY A 379 -11.63 8.06 36.76
CA GLY A 379 -10.54 8.17 37.72
C GLY A 379 -10.96 8.61 39.14
N ALA A 380 -12.25 8.90 39.36
CA ALA A 380 -12.81 9.18 40.68
C ALA A 380 -13.46 7.92 41.29
N GLY A 381 -12.64 6.94 41.70
CA GLY A 381 -13.08 5.82 42.54
C GLY A 381 -12.69 4.44 42.03
N GLY A 382 -11.48 3.99 42.41
CA GLY A 382 -11.02 2.63 42.14
C GLY A 382 -11.99 1.57 42.69
N ARG A 383 -12.61 0.80 41.78
CA ARG A 383 -13.40 -0.39 42.15
C ARG A 383 -12.48 -1.60 42.21
N ALA A 384 -12.52 -2.35 43.31
CA ALA A 384 -12.01 -3.72 43.34
C ALA A 384 -12.86 -4.58 42.40
N ARG A 385 -12.24 -5.37 41.51
CA ARG A 385 -12.95 -6.15 40.48
C ARG A 385 -12.55 -7.63 40.46
N PRO A 386 -13.49 -8.54 40.22
CA PRO A 386 -13.17 -9.92 39.89
C PRO A 386 -12.53 -9.98 38.49
N ARG A 387 -11.27 -10.44 38.41
CA ARG A 387 -10.60 -10.69 37.13
C ARG A 387 -11.24 -11.91 36.45
N PRO A 388 -11.62 -11.84 35.16
CA PRO A 388 -12.08 -13.01 34.42
C PRO A 388 -10.96 -14.07 34.39
N VAL A 389 -11.26 -15.30 34.77
CA VAL A 389 -10.38 -16.46 34.61
C VAL A 389 -10.81 -17.19 33.34
N PRO A 390 -9.90 -17.75 32.53
CA PRO A 390 -10.29 -18.51 31.33
C PRO A 390 -11.32 -19.57 31.69
N ALA A 391 -12.32 -19.75 30.82
CA ALA A 391 -13.24 -20.88 30.92
C ALA A 391 -12.38 -22.15 30.97
N ALA A 392 -12.45 -22.86 32.10
CA ALA A 392 -11.63 -24.04 32.35
C ALA A 392 -11.68 -24.95 31.12
N THR A 393 -10.51 -25.43 30.70
CA THR A 393 -10.41 -26.55 29.77
C THR A 393 -11.40 -27.61 30.24
N ALA A 394 -12.46 -27.84 29.46
CA ALA A 394 -13.16 -29.10 29.52
C ALA A 394 -12.10 -30.15 29.14
N THR A 395 -11.39 -30.64 30.15
CA THR A 395 -10.61 -31.85 30.08
C THR A 395 -11.57 -32.88 29.52
N ALA A 396 -11.20 -33.48 28.40
CA ALA A 396 -11.91 -34.61 27.83
C ALA A 396 -12.05 -35.65 28.95
N GLY A 397 -13.24 -35.69 29.54
CA GLY A 397 -13.60 -36.63 30.58
C GLY A 397 -13.55 -38.03 30.00
N ALA A 398 -12.74 -38.86 30.66
CA ALA A 398 -12.79 -40.31 30.72
C ALA A 398 -13.87 -40.99 29.86
N GLU A 399 -13.38 -41.84 28.95
CA GLU A 399 -14.15 -42.89 28.30
C GLU A 399 -15.10 -43.57 29.30
N THR A 400 -16.39 -43.30 29.14
CA THR A 400 -17.45 -44.21 29.58
C THR A 400 -18.26 -44.53 28.34
N ARG A 401 -18.01 -45.72 27.78
CA ARG A 401 -18.82 -46.32 26.71
C ARG A 401 -20.25 -46.49 27.23
N PRO A 402 -21.28 -45.98 26.55
CA PRO A 402 -22.60 -46.57 26.67
C PRO A 402 -22.74 -47.71 25.67
N ALA A 403 -23.28 -48.81 26.17
CA ALA A 403 -23.66 -49.98 25.40
C ALA A 403 -24.68 -49.64 24.30
N ALA A 404 -24.58 -50.38 23.19
CA ALA A 404 -25.55 -50.38 22.12
C ALA A 404 -26.92 -50.88 22.61
N ALA A 405 -27.98 -50.14 22.31
CA ALA A 405 -29.34 -50.67 22.20
C ALA A 405 -30.27 -49.71 21.44
N GLY A 406 -30.84 -50.20 20.34
CA GLY A 406 -32.24 -49.93 19.94
C GLY A 406 -32.54 -48.65 19.15
N ALA A 407 -32.61 -48.78 17.82
CA ALA A 407 -33.57 -48.00 17.02
C ALA A 407 -35.00 -48.54 17.25
N PRO A 408 -36.05 -47.71 17.09
CA PRO A 408 -36.72 -47.72 15.79
C PRO A 408 -37.23 -46.35 15.27
N ASP A 409 -37.14 -46.25 13.95
CA ASP A 409 -38.08 -45.75 12.93
C ASP A 409 -39.23 -44.76 13.29
N GLY A 410 -39.41 -43.72 12.45
CA GLY A 410 -40.69 -43.01 12.34
C GLY A 410 -40.68 -41.51 11.94
N ALA A 411 -40.82 -41.26 10.64
CA ALA A 411 -41.63 -40.20 10.00
C ALA A 411 -41.16 -38.71 9.92
N ARG A 412 -40.72 -38.35 8.70
CA ARG A 412 -41.17 -37.27 7.78
C ARG A 412 -41.54 -35.87 8.32
N GLY A 413 -40.85 -34.86 7.79
CA GLY A 413 -41.35 -33.49 7.65
C GLY A 413 -40.41 -32.58 6.83
N HIS A 414 -40.86 -32.12 5.67
CA HIS A 414 -40.19 -31.22 4.72
C HIS A 414 -39.85 -29.83 5.30
N GLY A 415 -38.82 -29.17 4.74
CA GLY A 415 -38.69 -27.70 4.79
C GLY A 415 -37.30 -27.15 4.47
N ASP A 416 -37.08 -26.84 3.20
CA ASP A 416 -36.24 -25.78 2.60
C ASP A 416 -34.81 -25.45 3.11
N ALA A 417 -33.88 -25.56 2.16
CA ALA A 417 -32.51 -25.08 2.22
C ALA A 417 -32.38 -23.61 1.78
N PRO A 418 -31.47 -22.86 2.39
CA PRO A 418 -30.46 -22.07 1.67
C PRO A 418 -29.06 -22.57 2.09
N GLY A 419 -28.07 -22.70 1.21
CA GLY A 419 -27.69 -21.74 0.18
C GLY A 419 -26.40 -21.06 0.62
N ASP A 420 -25.28 -21.74 0.33
CA ASP A 420 -23.90 -21.30 0.20
C ASP A 420 -23.33 -20.18 1.10
N ALA A 421 -22.42 -20.62 1.98
CA ALA A 421 -21.49 -19.81 2.74
C ALA A 421 -20.41 -19.11 1.86
N PRO A 422 -20.06 -17.84 2.09
CA PRO A 422 -18.80 -17.29 1.63
C PRO A 422 -17.68 -17.60 2.64
N GLY A 423 -16.69 -18.36 2.17
CA GLY A 423 -15.54 -18.82 2.93
C GLY A 423 -14.53 -17.73 3.29
N ASP A 424 -13.90 -17.96 4.44
CA ASP A 424 -12.86 -17.17 5.10
C ASP A 424 -11.58 -17.06 4.25
N ALA A 425 -10.96 -15.87 4.24
CA ALA A 425 -9.56 -15.69 3.83
C ALA A 425 -8.93 -14.41 4.44
N TYR A 426 -8.62 -14.46 5.74
CA TYR A 426 -7.55 -13.66 6.34
C TYR A 426 -6.33 -14.58 6.50
N GLY A 427 -5.43 -14.58 5.51
CA GLY A 427 -4.23 -15.40 5.52
C GLY A 427 -3.10 -14.67 4.79
N ASN A 428 -2.01 -14.43 5.51
CA ASN A 428 -0.78 -13.85 4.99
C ASN A 428 -0.19 -14.74 3.89
N ALA A 429 0.22 -14.13 2.77
CA ALA A 429 1.16 -14.71 1.83
C ALA A 429 2.27 -13.69 1.57
N LEU A 430 3.34 -13.79 2.36
CA LEU A 430 4.67 -13.29 2.02
C LEU A 430 5.54 -14.55 1.92
N GLY A 431 5.88 -14.93 0.69
CA GLY A 431 6.88 -15.94 0.40
C GLY A 431 8.08 -15.24 -0.22
N ASP A 432 9.25 -15.48 0.36
CA ASP A 432 10.55 -14.98 -0.04
C ASP A 432 10.92 -15.36 -1.48
N VAL A 433 11.58 -14.44 -2.18
CA VAL A 433 12.37 -14.75 -3.38
C VAL A 433 13.75 -14.12 -3.18
N HIS A 434 14.65 -14.88 -2.56
CA HIS A 434 16.09 -14.70 -2.74
C HIS A 434 16.56 -15.70 -3.79
N GLY A 435 17.32 -15.22 -4.76
CA GLY A 435 17.96 -16.02 -5.79
C GLY A 435 19.03 -15.19 -6.46
N ASP A 436 20.20 -15.10 -5.81
CA ASP A 436 21.41 -14.58 -6.41
C ASP A 436 21.98 -15.56 -7.43
N VAL A 437 22.56 -14.97 -8.46
CA VAL A 437 23.17 -15.59 -9.64
C VAL A 437 24.69 -15.63 -9.43
N HIS A 438 25.31 -16.79 -9.67
CA HIS A 438 26.50 -16.99 -10.53
C HIS A 438 26.93 -18.47 -10.42
N GLY A 439 26.90 -19.24 -11.51
CA GLY A 439 28.07 -19.55 -12.35
C GLY A 439 28.88 -20.69 -11.74
N GLY A 440 29.13 -21.86 -12.34
CA GLY A 440 29.04 -22.34 -13.69
C GLY A 440 30.14 -23.39 -13.88
N ALA A 441 29.79 -24.55 -14.46
CA ALA A 441 30.70 -25.53 -15.08
C ALA A 441 31.58 -26.36 -14.10
N THR A 442 31.93 -27.64 -14.29
CA THR A 442 31.95 -28.56 -15.44
C THR A 442 32.08 -30.01 -14.95
N ALA A 443 31.60 -30.95 -15.78
CA ALA A 443 32.11 -32.30 -16.07
C ALA A 443 32.06 -33.40 -14.97
N GLY A 444 31.36 -34.50 -15.29
CA GLY A 444 31.47 -35.80 -14.61
C GLY A 444 32.65 -36.64 -15.13
N PRO A 445 32.61 -37.99 -15.12
CA PRO A 445 31.62 -38.91 -14.54
C PRO A 445 32.28 -39.98 -13.62
N ASP A 446 31.49 -41.01 -13.29
CA ASP A 446 31.85 -42.40 -12.95
C ASP A 446 31.59 -42.97 -11.54
N GLU A 447 30.69 -43.96 -11.56
CA GLU A 447 30.74 -45.31 -11.01
C GLU A 447 31.10 -45.58 -9.53
N SER A 448 30.05 -46.07 -8.85
CA SER A 448 30.02 -47.35 -8.12
C SER A 448 30.55 -47.44 -6.67
N ALA A 449 29.63 -47.97 -5.85
CA ALA A 449 29.82 -49.06 -4.88
C ALA A 449 30.64 -48.86 -3.58
N ARG A 450 29.88 -49.04 -2.48
CA ARG A 450 30.16 -49.88 -1.28
C ARG A 450 31.09 -49.37 -0.17
N GLU A 451 30.50 -49.47 1.02
CA GLU A 451 31.05 -49.92 2.33
C GLU A 451 31.91 -48.96 3.20
N HIS A 452 31.46 -48.91 4.46
CA HIS A 452 32.04 -48.40 5.72
C HIS A 452 33.43 -49.00 6.09
N PRO A 453 34.07 -48.62 7.24
CA PRO A 453 34.23 -47.33 7.93
C PRO A 453 35.68 -47.14 8.49
N ALA A 454 35.87 -46.09 9.30
CA ALA A 454 36.78 -45.96 10.46
C ALA A 454 38.21 -45.40 10.29
N ASP A 455 38.46 -44.31 11.03
CA ASP A 455 39.38 -44.21 12.17
C ASP A 455 40.47 -43.11 12.14
N ALA A 456 40.58 -42.47 13.32
CA ALA A 456 41.71 -41.86 14.02
C ALA A 456 42.65 -40.80 13.39
N GLY A 457 42.86 -39.74 14.18
CA GLY A 457 44.23 -39.31 14.55
C GLY A 457 44.59 -37.88 14.13
N GLU A 458 44.34 -36.84 14.94
CA GLU A 458 45.19 -36.29 16.01
C GLU A 458 46.42 -35.46 15.58
N GLN A 459 46.60 -34.35 16.33
CA GLN A 459 47.83 -33.64 16.69
C GLN A 459 48.33 -32.42 15.87
N ARG A 460 48.25 -31.26 16.54
CA ARG A 460 49.12 -30.07 16.42
C ARG A 460 50.49 -30.36 17.06
N PRO A 461 51.58 -29.62 16.75
CA PRO A 461 51.90 -28.38 17.51
C PRO A 461 52.59 -27.26 16.67
N GLY A 462 52.64 -26.02 17.20
CA GLY A 462 53.38 -24.86 16.64
C GLY A 462 54.83 -24.81 17.15
N PRO A 463 55.40 -23.63 17.46
CA PRO A 463 55.54 -22.34 16.74
C PRO A 463 57.02 -21.97 16.52
N GLU A 464 57.40 -21.01 15.65
CA GLU A 464 58.65 -20.23 15.81
C GLU A 464 58.75 -19.01 14.87
N ASN A 465 59.31 -17.92 15.42
CA ASN A 465 59.51 -16.59 14.84
C ASN A 465 60.89 -16.47 14.14
N LEU A 466 60.98 -15.68 13.05
CA LEU A 466 61.95 -14.58 12.83
C LEU A 466 61.87 -14.06 11.36
N ALA A 467 61.75 -12.74 11.22
CA ALA A 467 61.56 -11.93 9.99
C ALA A 467 62.90 -11.63 9.25
N PRO A 468 63.00 -10.70 8.25
CA PRO A 468 62.01 -9.97 7.44
C PRO A 468 62.32 -9.95 5.92
N GLU A 469 61.34 -9.62 5.07
CA GLU A 469 61.59 -8.98 3.75
C GLU A 469 60.30 -8.27 3.28
N ASN A 470 60.39 -6.95 3.05
CA ASN A 470 59.34 -6.10 2.46
C ASN A 470 59.35 -6.29 0.93
N PRO A 471 58.20 -6.24 0.21
CA PRO A 471 57.70 -4.93 -0.24
C PRO A 471 56.18 -4.78 -0.49
N VAL A 472 55.81 -3.51 -0.72
CA VAL A 472 54.62 -2.93 -1.38
C VAL A 472 53.46 -2.52 -0.44
N PRO A 473 53.05 -1.23 -0.43
CA PRO A 473 51.91 -0.76 0.35
C PRO A 473 50.60 -1.15 -0.34
N GLU A 474 49.80 -1.97 0.34
CA GLU A 474 48.41 -2.21 -0.02
C GLU A 474 47.54 -1.03 0.46
N ASP A 475 46.67 -0.61 -0.44
CA ASP A 475 45.62 0.40 -0.32
C ASP A 475 44.67 0.04 0.85
N PRO A 476 44.43 0.93 1.84
CA PRO A 476 43.45 0.64 2.88
C PRO A 476 42.05 0.73 2.25
N GLY A 477 41.48 -0.44 1.96
CA GLY A 477 40.04 -0.55 1.73
C GLY A 477 39.27 0.10 2.88
N PRO A 478 38.05 0.62 2.65
CA PRO A 478 37.35 1.41 3.65
C PRO A 478 37.10 0.57 4.91
N GLU A 479 37.82 0.92 5.98
CA GLU A 479 37.59 0.38 7.31
C GLU A 479 36.13 0.65 7.71
N ASN A 480 35.40 -0.41 8.04
CA ASN A 480 34.12 -0.29 8.72
C ASN A 480 34.40 0.37 10.09
N PRO A 481 33.80 1.52 10.41
CA PRO A 481 33.96 2.11 11.73
C PRO A 481 33.38 1.18 12.79
N ALA A 482 34.10 1.01 13.89
CA ALA A 482 33.64 0.29 15.07
C ALA A 482 32.29 0.86 15.58
N PRO A 483 31.41 0.03 16.18
CA PRO A 483 30.09 0.48 16.61
C PRO A 483 30.22 1.52 17.71
N GLY A 484 29.95 2.78 17.36
CA GLY A 484 29.88 3.91 18.28
C GLY A 484 28.59 3.90 19.10
N ASP A 485 28.73 4.37 20.34
CA ASP A 485 27.70 4.76 21.31
C ASP A 485 26.47 5.44 20.64
N PRO A 486 25.21 5.09 20.94
CA PRO A 486 24.03 5.73 20.37
C PRO A 486 23.78 7.11 21.03
N ALA A 487 24.74 8.01 20.89
CA ALA A 487 24.65 9.40 21.31
C ALA A 487 24.17 10.24 20.12
N HIS A 488 22.88 10.60 20.12
CA HIS A 488 22.25 11.68 19.35
C HIS A 488 22.85 11.97 17.96
N GLU A 489 22.48 11.19 16.93
CA GLU A 489 22.51 11.71 15.57
C GLU A 489 21.56 12.92 15.50
N ASP A 490 22.07 14.08 15.07
CA ASP A 490 21.22 15.23 14.76
C ASP A 490 20.11 14.78 13.80
N PRO A 491 18.83 15.09 14.08
CA PRO A 491 17.74 14.59 13.26
C PRO A 491 17.91 15.05 11.82
N ALA A 492 17.81 14.11 10.87
CA ALA A 492 17.95 14.38 9.44
C ALA A 492 17.03 15.55 9.02
N PRO A 493 17.47 16.41 8.08
CA PRO A 493 16.66 17.52 7.63
C PRO A 493 15.39 17.01 6.93
N VAL A 494 14.26 17.61 7.28
CA VAL A 494 12.91 17.27 6.80
C VAL A 494 12.32 18.50 6.12
N ALA A 495 11.68 18.31 4.97
CA ALA A 495 10.98 19.36 4.24
C ALA A 495 9.64 18.91 3.67
N ASP A 496 8.76 19.87 3.41
CA ASP A 496 7.64 19.72 2.49
C ASP A 496 8.03 20.28 1.12
N CYS A 497 7.48 19.70 0.05
CA CYS A 497 7.66 20.17 -1.31
C CYS A 497 6.31 20.30 -2.03
N VAL A 498 6.08 21.43 -2.69
CA VAL A 498 4.86 21.73 -3.44
C VAL A 498 5.22 22.02 -4.89
N ALA A 499 4.56 21.35 -5.83
CA ALA A 499 4.61 21.68 -7.24
C ALA A 499 3.52 22.71 -7.56
N GLU A 500 3.95 23.90 -7.97
CA GLU A 500 3.08 25.03 -8.29
C GLU A 500 2.49 24.90 -9.70
N ALA A 501 1.39 25.62 -9.95
CA ALA A 501 0.68 25.57 -11.23
C ALA A 501 1.55 26.05 -12.42
N ASP A 502 2.45 27.00 -12.19
CA ASP A 502 3.41 27.48 -13.19
C ASP A 502 4.56 26.49 -13.48
N GLY A 503 4.64 25.39 -12.73
CA GLY A 503 5.67 24.35 -12.86
C GLY A 503 6.92 24.56 -12.00
N SER A 504 6.97 25.62 -11.20
CA SER A 504 7.99 25.79 -10.17
C SER A 504 7.74 24.87 -8.98
N LEU A 505 8.78 24.64 -8.16
CA LEU A 505 8.67 23.87 -6.92
C LEU A 505 9.01 24.75 -5.72
N THR A 506 8.14 24.77 -4.72
CA THR A 506 8.42 25.37 -3.42
C THR A 506 8.88 24.30 -2.45
N VAL A 507 10.01 24.49 -1.78
CA VAL A 507 10.54 23.57 -0.74
C VAL A 507 10.66 24.32 0.58
N THR A 508 10.08 23.78 1.65
CA THR A 508 10.07 24.39 2.98
C THR A 508 10.66 23.43 4.01
N VAL A 509 11.74 23.83 4.70
CA VAL A 509 12.38 23.00 5.75
C VAL A 509 11.64 23.13 7.07
N ILE A 510 11.44 22.01 7.77
CA ILE A 510 10.57 21.87 8.96
C ILE A 510 11.35 21.39 10.19
N SER A 511 12.61 20.97 10.02
CA SER A 511 13.48 20.44 11.08
C SER A 511 13.71 21.40 12.28
N PRO A 512 14.07 20.85 13.48
CA PRO A 512 13.98 21.56 14.76
C PRO A 512 14.80 22.86 14.86
N PRO A 513 14.49 23.71 15.87
CA PRO A 513 15.05 25.06 16.06
C PRO A 513 16.58 25.15 15.99
N ALA A 514 17.33 24.08 16.28
CA ALA A 514 18.79 24.06 16.20
C ALA A 514 19.33 24.19 14.76
N LEU A 515 18.67 23.60 13.75
CA LEU A 515 18.97 23.86 12.33
C LEU A 515 18.33 25.17 11.85
N ALA A 516 17.13 25.48 12.37
CA ALA A 516 16.38 26.68 11.99
C ALA A 516 16.93 27.99 12.61
N ALA A 517 17.82 27.92 13.60
CA ALA A 517 18.50 29.08 14.20
C ALA A 517 19.63 29.65 13.33
N ARG A 518 19.99 28.98 12.22
CA ARG A 518 20.95 29.47 11.21
C ARG A 518 20.41 29.33 9.77
N PRO A 519 19.19 29.83 9.44
CA PRO A 519 18.63 29.67 8.11
C PRO A 519 19.38 30.54 7.09
N GLY A 520 19.99 31.63 7.54
CA GLY A 520 20.93 32.43 6.78
C GLY A 520 22.18 31.62 6.43
N GLY A 521 22.14 30.93 5.30
CA GLY A 521 23.26 30.18 4.77
C GLY A 521 22.89 28.81 4.22
N LEU A 522 21.75 28.19 4.59
CA LEU A 522 21.43 26.85 4.08
C LEU A 522 21.21 26.85 2.56
N ARG A 523 21.66 25.76 1.93
CA ARG A 523 21.46 25.54 0.48
C ARG A 523 20.85 24.17 0.25
N LEU A 524 19.93 24.08 -0.71
CA LEU A 524 19.54 22.81 -1.29
C LEU A 524 20.49 22.50 -2.45
N VAL A 525 21.11 21.32 -2.41
CA VAL A 525 21.96 20.79 -3.48
C VAL A 525 21.25 19.59 -4.11
N ALA A 526 20.79 19.76 -5.35
CA ALA A 526 20.21 18.70 -6.15
C ALA A 526 21.30 18.03 -7.00
N VAL A 527 21.47 16.72 -6.84
CA VAL A 527 22.53 15.93 -7.49
C VAL A 527 21.93 14.94 -8.48
N LEU A 528 22.30 15.03 -9.76
CA LEU A 528 21.82 14.14 -10.83
C LEU A 528 22.33 12.70 -10.63
N GLN A 529 21.44 11.72 -10.78
CA GLN A 529 21.74 10.28 -10.64
C GLN A 529 21.95 9.59 -11.99
N GLY A 530 22.95 8.70 -12.07
CA GLY A 530 23.22 7.83 -13.23
C GLY A 530 24.29 8.36 -14.21
N ARG A 531 24.46 7.69 -15.36
CA ARG A 531 25.42 8.05 -16.44
C ARG A 531 25.05 9.34 -17.21
N GLY A 532 24.51 10.33 -16.50
CA GLY A 532 24.30 11.70 -16.97
C GLY A 532 25.41 12.65 -16.52
N GLY A 533 26.55 12.12 -16.04
CA GLY A 533 27.76 12.92 -15.90
C GLY A 533 28.06 13.62 -17.22
N ASN A 534 28.62 14.83 -17.14
CA ASN A 534 29.22 15.46 -18.30
C ASN A 534 30.25 14.49 -18.93
N GLN A 535 30.65 14.73 -20.18
CA GLN A 535 31.66 13.89 -20.85
C GLN A 535 33.01 13.84 -20.08
N SER A 536 33.17 14.65 -19.02
CA SER A 536 34.31 14.70 -18.10
C SER A 536 34.13 13.91 -16.79
N GLY A 537 32.99 13.25 -16.52
CA GLY A 537 32.80 12.38 -15.36
C GLY A 537 32.50 13.08 -14.02
N GLU A 538 32.27 14.39 -14.01
CA GLU A 538 31.91 15.13 -12.80
C GLU A 538 30.39 15.04 -12.51
N PRO A 539 30.01 14.98 -11.22
CA PRO A 539 28.60 14.99 -10.83
C PRO A 539 27.94 16.32 -11.22
N VAL A 540 26.79 16.24 -11.90
CA VAL A 540 26.00 17.42 -12.23
C VAL A 540 25.16 17.80 -11.01
N GLU A 541 25.44 18.99 -10.45
CA GLU A 541 24.74 19.52 -9.29
C GLU A 541 24.08 20.87 -9.60
N ARG A 542 22.99 21.18 -8.90
CA ARG A 542 22.34 22.50 -8.88
C ARG A 542 22.06 22.93 -7.46
N THR A 543 22.32 24.19 -7.17
CA THR A 543 22.26 24.73 -5.81
C THR A 543 21.27 25.88 -5.72
N TYR A 544 20.42 25.85 -4.69
CA TYR A 544 19.37 26.84 -4.45
C TYR A 544 19.47 27.32 -3.00
N ALA A 545 19.40 28.63 -2.77
CA ALA A 545 19.48 29.20 -1.43
C ALA A 545 18.11 29.24 -0.76
N PHE A 546 18.05 28.87 0.53
CA PHE A 546 16.87 29.10 1.35
C PHE A 546 16.74 30.57 1.76
N ARG A 547 15.51 31.06 1.81
CA ARG A 547 15.14 32.33 2.41
C ARG A 547 15.19 32.24 3.95
N PRO A 548 15.18 33.39 4.67
CA PRO A 548 15.18 33.40 6.13
C PRO A 548 14.02 32.65 6.79
N ASP A 549 12.89 32.52 6.09
CA ASP A 549 11.71 31.75 6.52
C ASP A 549 11.80 30.25 6.21
N ALA A 550 13.00 29.76 5.85
CA ALA A 550 13.28 28.37 5.48
C ALA A 550 12.55 27.86 4.22
N THR A 551 12.09 28.78 3.36
CA THR A 551 11.50 28.45 2.05
C THR A 551 12.50 28.66 0.91
N LEU A 552 12.40 27.87 -0.16
CA LEU A 552 13.04 28.17 -1.44
C LEU A 552 12.10 27.84 -2.60
N THR A 553 12.41 28.43 -3.76
CA THR A 553 11.70 28.14 -5.02
C THR A 553 12.70 27.64 -6.06
N ILE A 554 12.47 26.44 -6.60
CA ILE A 554 13.11 25.94 -7.81
C ILE A 554 12.25 26.39 -9.00
N PRO A 555 12.72 27.29 -9.88
CA PRO A 555 11.90 27.81 -10.96
C PRO A 555 11.55 26.73 -11.99
N ALA A 556 10.39 26.86 -12.65
CA ALA A 556 9.94 25.92 -13.69
C ALA A 556 10.96 25.75 -14.83
N GLY A 557 11.67 26.83 -15.18
CA GLY A 557 12.73 26.88 -16.18
C GLY A 557 14.12 26.53 -15.64
N ALA A 558 14.23 25.94 -14.44
CA ALA A 558 15.51 25.51 -13.90
C ALA A 558 16.27 24.63 -14.91
N ASP A 559 17.56 24.92 -15.09
CA ASP A 559 18.43 24.15 -15.98
C ASP A 559 18.83 22.83 -15.31
N LEU A 560 17.86 21.94 -15.14
CA LEU A 560 18.01 20.58 -14.66
C LEU A 560 17.93 19.63 -15.87
N PRO A 561 19.06 19.12 -16.39
CA PRO A 561 19.06 18.05 -17.39
C PRO A 561 18.06 16.91 -17.11
N GLU A 562 17.57 16.25 -18.17
CA GLU A 562 16.65 15.12 -18.05
C GLU A 562 17.26 14.02 -17.17
N GLY A 563 16.57 13.64 -16.09
CA GLY A 563 17.08 12.67 -15.13
C GLY A 563 16.43 12.71 -13.76
N ASN A 564 16.96 11.90 -12.84
CA ASN A 564 16.55 11.87 -11.43
C ASN A 564 17.57 12.63 -10.60
N TRP A 565 17.10 13.45 -9.67
CA TRP A 565 17.92 14.32 -8.85
C TRP A 565 17.66 14.02 -7.38
N VAL A 566 18.71 13.79 -6.59
CA VAL A 566 18.59 13.60 -5.14
C VAL A 566 18.90 14.93 -4.44
N CYS A 567 17.99 15.37 -3.57
CA CYS A 567 18.15 16.62 -2.85
C CYS A 567 18.88 16.42 -1.51
N HIS A 568 19.84 17.29 -1.24
CA HIS A 568 20.57 17.39 0.02
C HIS A 568 20.41 18.79 0.58
N VAL A 569 20.49 18.93 1.90
CA VAL A 569 20.77 20.20 2.56
C VAL A 569 22.26 20.31 2.80
N GLU A 570 22.83 21.44 2.40
CA GLU A 570 24.23 21.79 2.61
C GLU A 570 24.33 22.98 3.56
N GLN A 571 25.25 22.89 4.53
CA GLN A 571 25.68 24.01 5.36
C GLN A 571 26.98 24.61 4.78
N PRO A 572 26.97 25.79 4.14
CA PRO A 572 28.16 26.31 3.47
C PRO A 572 29.34 26.60 4.39
N ALA A 573 29.09 26.87 5.67
CA ALA A 573 30.15 27.14 6.65
C ALA A 573 31.03 25.91 6.94
N THR A 574 30.46 24.71 6.82
CA THR A 574 31.15 23.44 7.11
C THR A 574 31.32 22.56 5.86
N GLY A 575 30.59 22.86 4.78
CA GLY A 575 30.47 21.97 3.61
C GLY A 575 29.70 20.69 3.90
N ALA A 576 29.15 20.53 5.11
CA ALA A 576 28.43 19.31 5.49
C ALA A 576 27.15 19.16 4.66
N ARG A 577 26.96 17.97 4.08
CA ARG A 577 25.80 17.61 3.26
C ARG A 577 25.02 16.48 3.91
N THR A 578 23.70 16.67 4.00
CA THR A 578 22.79 15.66 4.56
C THR A 578 21.62 15.44 3.61
N PRO A 579 21.23 14.18 3.30
CA PRO A 579 20.07 13.91 2.46
C PRO A 579 18.80 14.55 3.02
N LEU A 580 18.02 15.20 2.15
CA LEU A 580 16.78 15.85 2.55
C LEU A 580 15.62 14.85 2.51
N THR A 581 14.96 14.66 3.66
CA THR A 581 13.78 13.80 3.77
C THR A 581 12.52 14.60 3.44
N ALA A 582 11.66 14.07 2.58
CA ALA A 582 10.36 14.66 2.30
C ALA A 582 9.31 14.13 3.30
N ARG A 583 8.71 15.05 4.06
CA ARG A 583 7.53 14.76 4.90
C ARG A 583 6.27 14.68 4.03
N ALA A 584 5.99 15.74 3.27
CA ALA A 584 4.92 15.77 2.28
C ALA A 584 5.43 16.24 0.90
N VAL A 585 4.80 15.72 -0.16
CA VAL A 585 5.01 16.18 -1.54
C VAL A 585 3.64 16.40 -2.20
N ASP A 586 3.28 17.66 -2.42
CA ASP A 586 2.07 18.05 -3.16
C ASP A 586 2.42 18.20 -4.65
N GLN A 587 1.80 17.38 -5.50
CA GLN A 587 2.05 17.36 -6.95
C GLN A 587 0.86 17.94 -7.75
N ARG A 588 -0.07 18.67 -7.14
CA ARG A 588 -1.26 19.16 -7.87
C ARG A 588 -0.92 20.03 -9.08
N GLY A 589 0.03 20.95 -8.96
CA GLY A 589 0.52 21.76 -10.08
C GLY A 589 1.23 20.95 -11.18
N SER A 590 1.46 19.65 -10.96
CA SER A 590 1.98 18.73 -11.96
C SER A 590 0.90 17.97 -12.73
N LEU A 591 -0.39 18.13 -12.42
CA LEU A 591 -1.46 17.37 -13.08
C LEU A 591 -1.87 17.88 -14.47
N ARG A 592 -1.45 19.11 -14.84
CA ARG A 592 -1.78 19.73 -16.12
C ARG A 592 -0.55 20.38 -16.77
N PRO A 593 0.53 19.60 -17.00
CA PRO A 593 1.73 20.14 -17.61
C PRO A 593 1.48 20.65 -19.04
N ALA A 594 0.47 20.12 -19.74
CA ALA A 594 0.09 20.56 -21.06
C ALA A 594 -0.41 22.03 -21.10
N ASP A 595 -1.13 22.48 -20.08
CA ASP A 595 -1.76 23.81 -20.05
C ASP A 595 -0.75 24.97 -20.02
N ARG A 596 0.47 24.70 -19.57
CA ARG A 596 1.57 25.68 -19.50
C ARG A 596 2.55 25.63 -20.67
N MET A 597 2.34 24.72 -21.62
CA MET A 597 3.23 24.56 -22.77
C MET A 597 2.69 25.34 -23.97
N ALA A 598 3.49 26.25 -24.52
CA ALA A 598 3.12 26.92 -25.76
C ALA A 598 3.25 25.96 -26.97
N PRO A 599 2.39 26.10 -28.00
CA PRO A 599 2.53 25.35 -29.23
C PRO A 599 3.91 25.56 -29.87
N GLY A 600 4.63 24.47 -30.13
CA GLY A 600 5.97 24.52 -30.73
C GLY A 600 7.13 24.53 -29.72
N ASP A 601 6.86 24.70 -28.43
CA ASP A 601 7.89 24.59 -27.39
C ASP A 601 8.21 23.12 -27.08
N GLY A 602 9.47 22.87 -26.69
CA GLY A 602 9.89 21.59 -26.16
C GLY A 602 9.22 21.26 -24.81
N VAL A 603 9.26 19.99 -24.43
CA VAL A 603 8.72 19.52 -23.15
C VAL A 603 9.72 19.80 -22.03
N ARG A 604 9.29 20.59 -21.04
CA ARG A 604 9.98 20.76 -19.76
C ARG A 604 9.01 20.46 -18.63
N HIS A 605 9.30 19.44 -17.83
CA HIS A 605 8.48 19.08 -16.70
C HIS A 605 9.35 18.60 -15.54
N LEU A 606 9.26 19.31 -14.42
CA LEU A 606 9.88 18.94 -13.16
C LEU A 606 8.82 18.36 -12.21
N VAL A 607 9.09 17.19 -11.64
CA VAL A 607 8.17 16.50 -10.73
C VAL A 607 8.90 16.11 -9.45
N PRO A 608 8.50 16.61 -8.27
CA PRO A 608 9.04 16.15 -7.01
C PRO A 608 8.40 14.82 -6.61
N TYR A 609 9.12 13.91 -6.00
CA TYR A 609 8.54 12.70 -5.41
C TYR A 609 9.33 12.22 -4.18
N ARG A 610 8.65 11.43 -3.36
CA ARG A 610 9.18 10.85 -2.12
C ARG A 610 9.65 9.43 -2.42
N ARG A 611 10.95 9.12 -2.23
CA ARG A 611 11.48 7.78 -2.50
C ARG A 611 11.57 6.92 -1.22
N PRO A 612 10.80 5.82 -1.10
CA PRO A 612 10.93 4.87 0.00
C PRO A 612 12.29 4.12 -0.03
N PRO A 613 12.78 3.55 1.10
CA PRO A 613 12.14 3.53 2.42
C PRO A 613 12.47 4.75 3.29
N ARG A 614 13.56 5.48 2.99
CA ARG A 614 13.99 6.66 3.75
C ARG A 614 13.24 7.94 3.40
N HIS A 615 12.35 7.87 2.42
CA HIS A 615 11.47 8.97 2.03
C HIS A 615 12.21 10.24 1.59
N LEU A 616 13.35 10.07 0.93
CA LEU A 616 14.16 11.17 0.42
C LEU A 616 13.38 11.99 -0.62
N LEU A 617 13.61 13.31 -0.62
CA LEU A 617 13.13 14.18 -1.68
C LEU A 617 13.97 13.95 -2.94
N GLU A 618 13.33 13.46 -4.00
CA GLU A 618 13.91 13.37 -5.33
C GLU A 618 13.10 14.20 -6.33
N LEU A 619 13.76 14.72 -7.36
CA LEU A 619 13.13 15.42 -8.48
C LEU A 619 13.34 14.62 -9.76
N ARG A 620 12.28 14.45 -10.56
CA ARG A 620 12.37 13.98 -11.94
C ARG A 620 12.29 15.17 -12.87
N SER A 621 13.34 15.42 -13.63
CA SER A 621 13.32 16.40 -14.72
C SER A 621 13.11 15.67 -16.05
N TRP A 622 12.15 16.13 -16.84
CA TRP A 622 11.98 15.79 -18.25
C TRP A 622 12.29 17.02 -19.08
N VAL A 623 13.30 16.94 -19.95
CA VAL A 623 13.72 18.05 -20.82
C VAL A 623 13.94 17.52 -22.22
N ARG A 624 13.00 17.79 -23.12
CA ARG A 624 13.01 17.27 -24.49
C ARG A 624 12.67 18.36 -25.49
N PRO A 625 13.57 18.69 -26.42
CA PRO A 625 13.24 19.61 -27.52
C PRO A 625 12.04 19.11 -28.34
N VAL A 626 11.96 17.80 -28.60
CA VAL A 626 10.85 17.14 -29.29
C VAL A 626 10.44 15.90 -28.51
N HIS A 627 9.13 15.69 -28.31
CA HIS A 627 8.59 14.53 -27.62
C HIS A 627 7.40 13.94 -28.37
N ALA A 628 7.31 12.61 -28.42
CA ALA A 628 6.12 11.91 -28.86
C ALA A 628 5.29 11.48 -27.63
N GLU A 629 4.22 12.21 -27.36
CA GLU A 629 3.24 11.86 -26.32
C GLU A 629 2.40 10.68 -26.82
N ALA A 630 2.35 9.60 -26.03
CA ALA A 630 1.54 8.43 -26.37
C ALA A 630 0.05 8.72 -26.14
N GLY A 631 -0.76 8.35 -27.12
CA GLY A 631 -2.22 8.34 -27.04
C GLY A 631 -2.76 6.94 -26.74
N ALA A 632 -3.96 6.66 -27.23
CA ALA A 632 -4.62 5.36 -27.05
C ALA A 632 -3.86 4.24 -27.77
N VAL A 633 -3.85 3.06 -27.15
CA VAL A 633 -3.38 1.80 -27.75
C VAL A 633 -4.57 0.86 -27.93
N GLY A 634 -5.06 0.74 -29.15
CA GLY A 634 -6.14 -0.18 -29.50
C GLY A 634 -5.60 -1.57 -29.82
N LEU A 635 -6.27 -2.62 -29.35
CA LEU A 635 -5.89 -4.01 -29.64
C LEU A 635 -6.95 -4.67 -30.51
N THR A 636 -6.53 -5.30 -31.60
CA THR A 636 -7.37 -6.20 -32.40
C THR A 636 -6.80 -7.61 -32.40
N ARG A 637 -7.45 -8.54 -33.12
CA ARG A 637 -6.93 -9.91 -33.27
C ARG A 637 -5.62 -9.98 -34.05
N ASP A 638 -5.33 -8.99 -34.90
CA ASP A 638 -4.24 -9.06 -35.88
C ASP A 638 -3.16 -7.98 -35.69
N HIS A 639 -3.49 -6.86 -35.04
CA HIS A 639 -2.54 -5.76 -34.78
C HIS A 639 -2.86 -4.96 -33.51
N ALA A 640 -1.87 -4.21 -33.01
CA ALA A 640 -2.09 -3.05 -32.14
C ALA A 640 -2.12 -1.78 -32.98
N THR A 641 -3.07 -0.89 -32.70
CA THR A 641 -3.00 0.49 -33.15
C THR A 641 -2.38 1.33 -32.04
N VAL A 642 -1.22 1.92 -32.29
CA VAL A 642 -0.63 2.94 -31.42
C VAL A 642 -0.93 4.32 -32.00
N THR A 643 -1.57 5.18 -31.21
CA THR A 643 -1.76 6.59 -31.55
C THR A 643 -0.93 7.49 -30.64
N GLY A 644 -0.68 8.73 -31.06
CA GLY A 644 -0.01 9.72 -30.22
C GLY A 644 0.08 11.08 -30.89
N ARG A 645 0.80 12.00 -30.26
CA ARG A 645 1.03 13.36 -30.74
C ARG A 645 2.51 13.74 -30.64
N LEU A 646 3.02 14.46 -31.63
CA LEU A 646 4.34 15.06 -31.59
C LEU A 646 4.26 16.47 -30.99
N LEU A 647 5.17 16.77 -30.07
CA LEU A 647 5.32 18.06 -29.38
C LEU A 647 6.72 18.60 -29.61
N GLY A 648 6.86 19.93 -29.67
CA GLY A 648 8.12 20.62 -29.96
C GLY A 648 8.22 21.16 -31.39
N PRO A 649 9.32 21.88 -31.71
CA PRO A 649 9.52 22.56 -32.98
C PRO A 649 10.00 21.57 -34.07
N ALA A 650 9.20 20.55 -34.34
CA ALA A 650 9.48 19.53 -35.35
C ALA A 650 8.97 19.98 -36.73
N THR A 651 9.67 20.93 -37.36
CA THR A 651 9.29 21.54 -38.65
C THR A 651 9.74 20.73 -39.88
N ASP A 652 10.64 19.78 -39.71
CA ASP A 652 11.31 18.98 -40.75
C ASP A 652 10.73 17.56 -40.89
N ARG A 653 9.41 17.40 -40.72
CA ARG A 653 8.76 16.09 -40.70
C ARG A 653 8.80 15.40 -42.06
N ALA A 654 9.06 14.10 -42.03
CA ALA A 654 8.88 13.24 -43.19
C ALA A 654 7.40 13.07 -43.52
N ASP A 655 7.09 12.73 -44.78
CA ASP A 655 5.73 12.44 -45.25
C ASP A 655 5.06 11.31 -44.47
N ARG A 656 5.84 10.36 -43.95
CA ARG A 656 5.35 9.25 -43.11
C ARG A 656 6.23 9.09 -41.86
N PRO A 657 5.62 8.99 -40.66
CA PRO A 657 6.36 8.64 -39.46
C PRO A 657 6.64 7.13 -39.42
N GLU A 658 7.64 6.72 -38.65
CA GLU A 658 7.88 5.29 -38.36
C GLU A 658 7.95 5.06 -36.85
N LEU A 659 7.28 4.02 -36.36
CA LEU A 659 7.45 3.55 -34.99
C LEU A 659 8.59 2.53 -34.96
N VAL A 660 9.66 2.86 -34.27
CA VAL A 660 10.84 2.04 -34.05
C VAL A 660 10.72 1.36 -32.70
N LEU A 661 10.59 0.03 -32.71
CA LEU A 661 10.56 -0.81 -31.52
C LEU A 661 11.98 -1.26 -31.22
N ARG A 662 12.49 -0.94 -30.02
CA ARG A 662 13.82 -1.34 -29.54
C ARG A 662 13.69 -2.32 -28.39
N ARG A 663 14.33 -3.48 -28.47
CA ARG A 663 14.32 -4.47 -27.39
C ARG A 663 15.22 -4.02 -26.23
N TYR A 664 14.80 -4.21 -24.99
CA TYR A 664 15.58 -3.73 -23.83
C TYR A 664 16.94 -4.43 -23.61
N ASP A 665 17.05 -5.71 -23.99
CA ASP A 665 18.23 -6.55 -23.77
C ASP A 665 19.06 -6.81 -25.04
N SER A 666 18.81 -6.05 -26.13
CA SER A 666 19.58 -6.19 -27.37
C SER A 666 19.56 -4.89 -28.20
N HIS A 667 20.40 -4.83 -29.24
CA HIS A 667 20.35 -3.74 -30.23
C HIS A 667 19.35 -4.00 -31.37
N GLU A 668 18.41 -4.94 -31.21
CA GLU A 668 17.41 -5.22 -32.23
C GLU A 668 16.39 -4.08 -32.35
N GLU A 669 16.23 -3.58 -33.57
CA GLU A 669 15.23 -2.58 -33.94
C GLU A 669 14.25 -3.14 -34.98
N VAL A 670 12.97 -2.80 -34.83
CA VAL A 670 11.92 -3.06 -35.83
C VAL A 670 11.24 -1.73 -36.13
N ALA A 671 11.30 -1.25 -37.37
CA ALA A 671 10.63 -0.04 -37.79
C ALA A 671 9.33 -0.38 -38.53
N VAL A 672 8.21 0.20 -38.10
CA VAL A 672 6.89 0.00 -38.70
C VAL A 672 6.37 1.36 -39.20
N PRO A 673 6.03 1.48 -40.50
CA PRO A 673 5.57 2.74 -41.07
C PRO A 673 4.18 3.11 -40.55
N GLY A 674 3.95 4.41 -40.37
CA GLY A 674 2.72 4.99 -39.85
C GLY A 674 2.11 6.04 -40.78
N THR A 675 1.12 6.75 -40.23
CA THR A 675 0.43 7.85 -40.89
C THR A 675 0.31 9.04 -39.95
N TRP A 676 0.48 10.25 -40.50
CA TRP A 676 0.12 11.48 -39.79
C TRP A 676 -1.40 11.69 -39.84
N LEU A 677 -1.94 12.20 -38.74
CA LEU A 677 -3.32 12.62 -38.55
C LEU A 677 -3.34 14.14 -38.27
N PRO A 678 -4.49 14.82 -38.44
CA PRO A 678 -4.60 16.26 -38.17
C PRO A 678 -4.15 16.62 -36.74
N GLY A 679 -3.46 17.76 -36.60
CA GLY A 679 -3.01 18.29 -35.31
C GLY A 679 -1.76 17.59 -34.75
N ASP A 680 -0.79 17.26 -35.60
CA ASP A 680 0.49 16.64 -35.22
C ASP A 680 0.36 15.26 -34.58
N ARG A 681 -0.74 14.58 -34.87
CA ARG A 681 -1.03 13.25 -34.37
C ARG A 681 -0.47 12.19 -35.30
N PHE A 682 -0.09 11.05 -34.76
CA PHE A 682 0.35 9.90 -35.55
C PHE A 682 -0.47 8.66 -35.20
N ARG A 683 -0.55 7.74 -36.16
CA ARG A 683 -1.11 6.40 -36.01
C ARG A 683 -0.18 5.38 -36.65
N VAL A 684 0.15 4.32 -35.91
CA VAL A 684 0.93 3.19 -36.41
C VAL A 684 0.25 1.89 -36.03
N ASP A 685 0.04 1.00 -37.01
CA ASP A 685 -0.55 -0.31 -36.80
C ASP A 685 0.54 -1.38 -36.76
N LEU A 686 0.78 -1.95 -35.58
CA LEU A 686 1.79 -2.95 -35.27
C LEU A 686 1.27 -4.37 -35.50
N PRO A 687 1.71 -5.08 -36.55
CA PRO A 687 1.22 -6.42 -36.83
C PRO A 687 1.73 -7.43 -35.79
N TRP A 688 0.80 -8.15 -35.15
CA TRP A 688 1.12 -9.16 -34.16
C TRP A 688 1.98 -10.30 -34.68
N GLU A 689 1.75 -10.68 -35.93
CA GLU A 689 2.51 -11.74 -36.58
C GLU A 689 4.01 -11.44 -36.60
N GLU A 690 4.39 -10.21 -36.94
CA GLU A 690 5.79 -9.81 -37.04
C GLU A 690 6.45 -9.79 -35.66
N LEU A 691 5.80 -9.16 -34.67
CA LEU A 691 6.34 -9.06 -33.31
C LEU A 691 6.42 -10.43 -32.63
N ALA A 692 5.40 -11.27 -32.79
CA ALA A 692 5.40 -12.63 -32.25
C ALA A 692 6.45 -13.52 -32.92
N GLY A 693 6.74 -13.31 -34.20
CA GLY A 693 7.79 -14.02 -34.92
C GLY A 693 9.20 -13.72 -34.40
N ARG A 694 9.39 -12.56 -33.75
CA ARG A 694 10.67 -12.11 -33.18
C ARG A 694 10.79 -12.38 -31.68
N ARG A 695 9.77 -12.97 -31.05
CA ARG A 695 9.76 -13.24 -29.61
C ARG A 695 10.87 -14.22 -29.21
N ARG A 696 11.67 -13.86 -28.20
CA ARG A 696 12.77 -14.69 -27.67
C ARG A 696 12.40 -15.36 -26.35
N ARG A 697 11.69 -14.66 -25.46
CA ARG A 697 11.27 -15.18 -24.16
C ARG A 697 9.75 -15.17 -24.04
N GLU A 698 9.24 -15.78 -22.96
CA GLU A 698 7.82 -15.71 -22.67
C GLU A 698 7.35 -14.24 -22.48
N GLN A 699 8.22 -13.37 -21.98
CA GLN A 699 7.94 -11.95 -21.89
C GLN A 699 9.14 -11.18 -22.45
N ASP A 700 8.91 -10.44 -23.54
CA ASP A 700 9.88 -9.53 -24.14
C ASP A 700 9.38 -8.10 -23.96
N THR A 701 10.25 -7.20 -23.50
CA THR A 701 9.91 -5.78 -23.33
C THR A 701 10.55 -4.96 -24.44
N TRP A 702 9.73 -4.13 -25.09
CA TRP A 702 10.14 -3.25 -26.18
C TRP A 702 9.86 -1.79 -25.83
N ALA A 703 10.84 -0.92 -26.05
CA ALA A 703 10.66 0.52 -26.00
C ALA A 703 10.17 1.04 -27.36
N LEU A 704 9.18 1.92 -27.35
CA LEU A 704 8.64 2.54 -28.56
C LEU A 704 9.32 3.90 -28.79
N TRP A 705 9.75 4.13 -30.02
CA TRP A 705 10.38 5.38 -30.47
C TRP A 705 9.73 5.83 -31.77
N LEU A 706 9.55 7.13 -31.96
CA LEU A 706 9.00 7.71 -33.18
C LEU A 706 10.13 8.35 -33.99
N ARG A 707 10.37 7.85 -35.19
CA ARG A 707 11.17 8.52 -36.20
C ARG A 707 10.24 9.42 -37.01
N TYR A 708 10.32 10.73 -36.78
CA TYR A 708 9.47 11.73 -37.43
C TYR A 708 10.15 12.43 -38.61
N ALA A 709 11.48 12.32 -38.71
CA ALA A 709 12.31 12.88 -39.78
C ALA A 709 13.50 11.91 -40.05
N PRO A 710 13.98 11.80 -41.31
CA PRO A 710 14.98 10.80 -41.70
C PRO A 710 16.36 11.04 -41.07
N ASP A 711 16.78 12.30 -40.95
CA ASP A 711 18.10 12.70 -40.44
C ASP A 711 18.10 13.04 -38.94
N ARG A 712 17.00 12.74 -38.24
CA ARG A 712 16.86 12.97 -36.79
C ARG A 712 16.86 11.66 -36.04
N ALA A 713 17.47 11.69 -34.85
CA ALA A 713 17.35 10.57 -33.92
C ALA A 713 15.87 10.34 -33.56
N PRO A 714 15.39 9.08 -33.53
CA PRO A 714 14.04 8.77 -33.07
C PRO A 714 13.81 9.30 -31.65
N VAL A 715 12.63 9.85 -31.39
CA VAL A 715 12.24 10.35 -30.06
C VAL A 715 11.44 9.30 -29.32
N LYS A 716 11.65 9.19 -28.01
CA LYS A 716 10.94 8.19 -27.20
C LYS A 716 9.44 8.50 -27.17
N VAL A 717 8.62 7.49 -27.43
CA VAL A 717 7.17 7.53 -27.22
C VAL A 717 6.91 7.20 -25.75
N ALA A 718 6.28 8.12 -25.02
CA ALA A 718 5.93 7.94 -23.62
C ALA A 718 4.69 8.79 -23.30
N ARG A 719 3.97 8.48 -22.21
CA ARG A 719 3.06 9.45 -21.61
C ARG A 719 3.83 10.27 -20.60
N LEU A 720 3.93 11.57 -20.82
CA LEU A 720 4.54 12.52 -19.89
C LEU A 720 3.55 13.58 -19.43
N LEU A 721 2.56 13.90 -20.25
CA LEU A 721 1.63 15.00 -19.97
C LEU A 721 0.40 14.55 -19.18
N ASP A 722 -0.06 13.33 -19.45
CA ASP A 722 -1.23 12.75 -18.78
C ASP A 722 -0.85 11.74 -17.70
N ASP A 723 0.45 11.44 -17.55
CA ASP A 723 0.95 10.43 -16.62
C ASP A 723 1.37 11.06 -15.30
N ILE A 724 0.84 10.53 -14.20
CA ILE A 724 1.37 10.82 -12.88
C ILE A 724 2.61 9.98 -12.73
N VAL A 725 3.68 10.55 -12.16
CA VAL A 725 4.94 9.83 -11.87
C VAL A 725 4.71 8.73 -10.83
N ALA A 726 4.11 7.63 -11.27
CA ALA A 726 4.19 6.31 -10.71
C ALA A 726 4.77 5.47 -11.83
N LYS A 727 5.79 4.65 -11.53
CA LYS A 727 6.18 3.60 -12.47
C LYS A 727 4.95 2.70 -12.62
N ALA A 728 4.19 2.88 -13.70
CA ALA A 728 3.11 1.97 -14.01
C ALA A 728 3.72 0.57 -14.08
N ASP A 729 3.17 -0.36 -13.30
CA ASP A 729 3.30 -1.78 -13.63
C ASP A 729 2.82 -1.90 -15.07
N VAL A 730 3.74 -2.05 -16.03
CA VAL A 730 3.38 -2.18 -17.44
C VAL A 730 2.42 -3.36 -17.53
N PHE A 731 1.18 -3.09 -17.95
CA PHE A 731 0.15 -4.11 -18.07
C PHE A 731 0.65 -5.21 -19.02
N ALA A 732 0.96 -6.38 -18.44
CA ALA A 732 1.29 -7.55 -19.24
C ALA A 732 0.01 -8.07 -19.88
N TYR A 733 -0.24 -7.67 -21.12
CA TYR A 733 -1.32 -8.25 -21.92
C TYR A 733 -1.07 -9.74 -22.15
N ARG A 734 -2.15 -10.53 -22.31
CA ARG A 734 -2.02 -11.95 -22.61
C ARG A 734 -1.08 -12.14 -23.80
N PRO A 735 -0.14 -13.10 -23.74
CA PRO A 735 0.76 -13.34 -24.87
C PRO A 735 -0.07 -13.60 -26.12
N VAL A 736 0.23 -12.88 -27.20
CA VAL A 736 -0.36 -13.11 -28.52
C VAL A 736 -0.04 -14.55 -28.91
N ARG A 737 -1.01 -15.45 -28.76
CA ARG A 737 -0.90 -16.83 -29.23
C ARG A 737 -1.28 -16.84 -30.71
N ARG A 738 -0.28 -16.75 -31.58
CA ARG A 738 -0.49 -17.00 -33.00
C ARG A 738 -0.87 -18.47 -33.17
N HIS A 739 -2.15 -18.75 -33.45
CA HIS A 739 -2.56 -20.07 -33.91
C HIS A 739 -1.94 -20.30 -35.29
N ARG A 740 -0.76 -20.91 -35.35
CA ARG A 740 -0.26 -21.48 -36.60
C ARG A 740 -1.23 -22.59 -37.00
N ARG A 741 -2.05 -22.36 -38.02
CA ARG A 741 -2.67 -23.49 -38.73
C ARG A 741 -1.52 -24.32 -39.32
N ARG A 742 -1.34 -25.56 -38.84
CA ARG A 742 -0.50 -26.55 -39.52
C ARG A 742 -1.20 -27.92 -39.57
N PRO A 743 -1.02 -28.69 -40.66
CA PRO A 743 -1.64 -29.99 -40.85
C PRO A 743 -0.94 -31.08 -40.01
N LEU A 744 -1.76 -31.95 -39.41
CA LEU A 744 -1.37 -33.06 -38.52
C LEU A 744 -0.93 -34.31 -39.30
N LEU A 745 0.36 -34.46 -39.59
CA LEU A 745 0.93 -35.69 -40.19
C LEU A 745 2.09 -36.36 -39.41
N PRO A 746 2.94 -35.66 -38.62
CA PRO A 746 4.05 -36.32 -37.91
C PRO A 746 3.64 -37.06 -36.62
N ALA A 747 2.59 -36.59 -35.93
CA ALA A 747 2.17 -37.13 -34.63
C ALA A 747 1.72 -38.60 -34.68
N ARG A 748 1.24 -39.08 -35.84
CA ARG A 748 0.81 -40.46 -36.05
C ARG A 748 1.96 -41.46 -36.20
N ARG A 749 3.15 -41.02 -36.61
CA ARG A 749 4.33 -41.90 -36.74
C ARG A 749 4.98 -42.17 -35.37
N LEU A 750 5.04 -41.14 -34.52
CA LEU A 750 5.60 -41.26 -33.16
C LEU A 750 4.78 -42.21 -32.27
N LEU A 751 3.43 -42.12 -32.36
CA LEU A 751 2.52 -42.97 -31.58
C LEU A 751 2.54 -44.46 -31.99
N ARG A 752 3.02 -44.81 -33.20
CA ARG A 752 3.20 -46.22 -33.61
C ARG A 752 4.50 -46.83 -33.08
N ALA A 753 5.53 -46.03 -32.85
CA ALA A 753 6.82 -46.50 -32.33
C ALA A 753 6.74 -46.87 -30.83
N LEU A 754 5.88 -46.19 -30.07
CA LEU A 754 5.74 -46.39 -28.62
C LEU A 754 4.89 -47.61 -28.21
N ARG A 755 4.20 -48.28 -29.16
CA ARG A 755 3.24 -49.37 -28.89
C ARG A 755 3.86 -50.78 -28.69
N ARG A 756 5.17 -50.91 -28.49
CA ARG A 756 5.87 -52.21 -28.41
C ARG A 756 6.64 -52.49 -27.12
N GLN A 757 6.39 -51.77 -26.01
CA GLN A 757 7.02 -52.08 -24.72
C GLN A 757 6.01 -52.23 -23.57
N PRO A 758 6.23 -53.14 -22.58
CA PRO A 758 5.31 -53.40 -21.47
C PRO A 758 5.42 -52.34 -20.35
N GLN A 759 4.28 -52.03 -19.72
CA GLN A 759 4.02 -50.87 -18.85
C GLN A 759 4.10 -51.17 -17.34
N LEU A 760 4.21 -50.12 -16.49
CA LEU A 760 3.10 -49.66 -15.63
C LEU A 760 3.31 -48.19 -15.16
N MET A 761 2.20 -47.43 -15.15
CA MET A 761 2.01 -45.97 -15.05
C MET A 761 0.77 -45.67 -14.18
N VAL A 762 0.73 -44.48 -13.56
CA VAL A 762 -0.53 -43.72 -13.35
C VAL A 762 -0.69 -42.71 -14.50
N GLU A 763 -1.88 -42.64 -15.09
CA GLU A 763 -2.17 -41.97 -16.38
C GLU A 763 -3.20 -40.83 -16.24
N LEU A 764 -2.84 -39.62 -16.72
CA LEU A 764 -3.77 -38.50 -16.87
C LEU A 764 -4.25 -38.42 -18.32
N THR A 765 -5.54 -38.65 -18.57
CA THR A 765 -6.12 -38.47 -19.91
C THR A 765 -6.94 -37.18 -19.99
N LEU A 766 -6.44 -36.24 -20.80
CA LEU A 766 -7.15 -35.04 -21.23
C LEU A 766 -7.73 -35.28 -22.63
N ARG A 767 -9.05 -35.10 -22.81
CA ARG A 767 -9.67 -35.11 -24.14
C ARG A 767 -10.64 -33.96 -24.35
N HIS A 768 -10.64 -33.45 -25.58
CA HIS A 768 -11.67 -32.58 -26.12
C HIS A 768 -12.46 -33.33 -27.20
N ASP A 769 -13.74 -33.02 -27.31
CA ASP A 769 -14.55 -33.40 -28.46
C ASP A 769 -14.56 -32.31 -29.55
N GLY A 770 -15.26 -32.59 -30.66
CA GLY A 770 -15.34 -31.74 -31.85
C GLY A 770 -16.01 -30.36 -31.64
N HIS A 771 -16.48 -30.05 -30.43
CA HIS A 771 -16.98 -28.73 -30.04
C HIS A 771 -16.09 -28.04 -28.98
N ASN A 772 -14.92 -28.60 -28.71
CA ASN A 772 -13.85 -27.99 -27.92
C ASN A 772 -14.10 -27.89 -26.39
N ALA A 773 -14.94 -28.74 -25.79
CA ALA A 773 -15.03 -28.87 -24.32
C ALA A 773 -14.00 -29.88 -23.75
N LEU A 774 -13.36 -29.56 -22.61
CA LEU A 774 -12.30 -30.40 -21.99
C LEU A 774 -12.88 -31.35 -20.93
N TYR A 775 -12.53 -32.63 -21.02
CA TYR A 775 -12.77 -33.63 -19.98
C TYR A 775 -11.46 -34.22 -19.46
N VAL A 776 -11.41 -34.43 -18.14
CA VAL A 776 -10.28 -35.06 -17.44
C VAL A 776 -10.79 -36.32 -16.75
N LYS A 777 -10.22 -37.48 -17.08
CA LYS A 777 -10.44 -38.71 -16.32
C LYS A 777 -9.13 -39.16 -15.69
N VAL A 778 -9.16 -39.32 -14.39
CA VAL A 778 -8.06 -39.83 -13.56
C VAL A 778 -8.44 -41.25 -13.12
N THR A 779 -7.57 -42.22 -13.38
CA THR A 779 -7.72 -43.58 -12.85
C THR A 779 -6.36 -44.07 -12.38
N ASP A 780 -6.37 -44.65 -11.19
CA ASP A 780 -5.20 -45.06 -10.43
C ASP A 780 -4.73 -46.47 -10.80
N ALA A 781 -3.43 -46.69 -10.62
CA ALA A 781 -2.83 -47.98 -10.32
C ALA A 781 -1.64 -47.76 -9.38
#